data_AF-A0A2G5IWM0-F1
#
_entry.id   AF-A0A2G5IWM0-F1
#
_cell.length_a   1.000
_cell.length_b   1.000
_cell.length_c   1.000
_cell.angle_alpha   90.00
_cell.angle_beta   90.00
_cell.angle_gamma   90.00
#
_symmetry.space_group_name_H-M   'P 1'
#
loop_
_entity.id
_entity.type
_entity.pdbx_description
1 polymer ?
#
loop_
_entity_poly.entity_id
_entity_poly.type
_entity_poly.pdbx_seq_one_letter_code
_entity_poly.pdbx_strand_id
1 'polypeptide(L)'
;MAGGGERLAQALRVLGAAGHDLDADQVLDVLWLARRLPATEDAPLHRGLRAAQEPPPPPTAPAPDEQPLPQPAPEPDDPDLPDLTSPSLYAAARQTPAPEVRLRGPEREREPRRALPVRVPEGKALSDELELGRALRPLRRRLASRHRLEIDEERTANELADTRLPDVVQRPVQERWLNLVLLVDDGLSMLLWHRLGAELRALLERLGAFATTRVLGLDTRSAREPRLRARPFQHDSTQVPLSTVNDPSGRTLVLVVSDGMGAAWRHGTMHELLYAWAARGPVAVLHTLPPEMWEASGIHAERWQATTRRIGGANTSWDITDRVLPPGLARFDGVPVPVLEPTPGALRDWAQLLASPGATMELPLLSRPSQYAAVAAARDLGSPQHFRDAATPEAYRLAAHLAAVSPLTVPVMRLVQTAVPWPARTSHLAEVFLGGLIRPRPAPVPGPLPAKHLIFDFSDESKSVLLDAVPQAELLRTGRSIGRRLEQLAGNSPDFPAWLAHPDGSAQLPGSHRPFTSVERRLLTRFGVSVEAGPAGLEPDERGAPVSGADDWEPLTDDDPRELGPYTLVGRRKGRRTVVYRGVIAPSTVAVLRVPRPDLPTVNAQLIEVEAEALFRLNGQYAPALLGTALDRNPPWLAMAPIADTDAPDAQPPRLSELFSRALLEGTAPFDKVAGLLVAWHLASALAVCHVSGLVPADFSADSVFVLRRSVVLGDLSDCVVDGRYLGTGPVPTAEDNVRSLGEMLQLVSTKAGWEVPGLPEGMHMWQGDTWEQLRLLVLRCLDPDPAARPTAGEVAGVLARYIAMARAAKDPAEPQAKTPVHALTDVPLSPPPADARPTGRHRLPRFGIGGREARLERLCVPLRRSRRITLLGAYHYSGRATTTMVLGSLLAAVRAEPVLALDGAPSEGSLDSFLKDRNRATLRDLAALPPDASYDQIRAHTTRLPSGLEVIAHRTGHFNSSPVHAQEYARVLAQTAPYYSFVLTDWSPTQLDSSAEVALAHTDRLILCCGTTDWFRSAATRALARLHEAGHARLADEAIVVATDTEGTGNRVLPTGGTLRPGNITGPVVVVPFDLSLRSPGFRELGRLRAATTRAFLDLAELIVEDATH
;
A
#
# COMPACT_ATOMS: atom_id res chain seq x y z
N MET A 1 -7.69 -20.32 -53.19
CA MET A 1 -6.78 -20.17 -52.03
C MET A 1 -6.70 -21.50 -51.32
N ALA A 2 -5.71 -22.35 -51.64
CA ALA A 2 -5.64 -23.73 -51.14
C ALA A 2 -4.33 -24.06 -50.38
N GLY A 3 -3.62 -23.06 -49.84
CA GLY A 3 -2.32 -23.27 -49.17
C GLY A 3 -2.11 -22.52 -47.85
N GLY A 4 -3.11 -21.80 -47.34
CA GLY A 4 -2.98 -21.01 -46.09
C GLY A 4 -3.18 -21.82 -44.81
N GLY A 5 -4.11 -22.77 -44.82
CA GLY A 5 -4.46 -23.57 -43.64
C GLY A 5 -3.37 -24.53 -43.20
N GLU A 6 -2.65 -25.16 -44.14
CA GLU A 6 -1.58 -26.11 -43.83
C GLU A 6 -0.38 -25.44 -43.15
N ARG A 7 -0.01 -24.23 -43.59
CA ARG A 7 1.10 -23.47 -42.99
C ARG A 7 0.77 -23.00 -41.57
N LEU A 8 -0.47 -22.58 -41.31
CA LEU A 8 -0.92 -22.22 -39.97
C LEU A 8 -0.94 -23.46 -39.05
N ALA A 9 -1.45 -24.59 -39.53
CA ALA A 9 -1.46 -25.84 -38.77
C ALA A 9 -0.04 -26.39 -38.49
N GLN A 10 0.94 -26.08 -39.36
CA GLN A 10 2.34 -26.42 -39.13
C GLN A 10 2.98 -25.49 -38.09
N ALA A 11 2.72 -24.17 -38.15
CA ALA A 11 3.23 -23.22 -37.16
C ALA A 11 2.68 -23.48 -35.75
N LEU A 12 1.38 -23.77 -35.63
CA LEU A 12 0.76 -24.11 -34.33
C LEU A 12 1.32 -25.40 -33.74
N ARG A 13 1.64 -26.40 -34.57
CA ARG A 13 2.30 -27.63 -34.10
C ARG A 13 3.72 -27.39 -33.57
N VAL A 14 4.48 -26.50 -34.21
CA VAL A 14 5.85 -26.16 -33.76
C VAL A 14 5.80 -25.38 -32.45
N LEU A 15 4.85 -24.45 -32.30
CA LEU A 15 4.66 -23.68 -31.07
C LEU A 15 4.17 -24.57 -29.91
N GLY A 16 3.24 -25.49 -30.19
CA GLY A 16 2.81 -26.49 -29.21
C GLY A 16 3.96 -27.40 -28.75
N ALA A 17 4.84 -27.81 -29.67
CA ALA A 17 6.05 -28.59 -29.34
C ALA A 17 7.07 -27.79 -28.51
N ALA A 18 7.03 -26.46 -28.57
CA ALA A 18 7.83 -25.55 -27.75
C ALA A 18 7.14 -25.16 -26.41
N GLY A 19 6.00 -25.77 -26.08
CA GLY A 19 5.28 -25.54 -24.82
C GLY A 19 4.30 -24.35 -24.85
N HIS A 20 4.01 -23.79 -26.02
CA HIS A 20 3.08 -22.68 -26.19
C HIS A 20 1.83 -23.11 -26.96
N ASP A 21 0.76 -23.42 -26.23
CA ASP A 21 -0.55 -23.77 -26.81
C ASP A 21 -1.41 -22.51 -26.88
N LEU A 22 -1.64 -21.98 -28.09
CA LEU A 22 -2.30 -20.69 -28.31
C LEU A 22 -3.79 -20.87 -28.62
N ASP A 23 -4.64 -20.08 -27.97
CA ASP A 23 -6.08 -20.06 -28.24
C ASP A 23 -6.44 -19.29 -29.53
N ALA A 24 -7.71 -19.38 -29.95
CA ALA A 24 -8.16 -18.80 -31.22
C ALA A 24 -7.99 -17.27 -31.30
N ASP A 25 -8.14 -16.56 -30.18
CA ASP A 25 -8.01 -15.10 -30.12
C ASP A 25 -6.52 -14.72 -30.16
N GLN A 26 -5.66 -15.47 -29.47
CA GLN A 26 -4.20 -15.28 -29.52
C GLN A 26 -3.63 -15.56 -30.91
N VAL A 27 -4.15 -16.57 -31.62
CA VAL A 27 -3.76 -16.85 -33.00
C VAL A 27 -4.18 -15.70 -33.92
N LEU A 28 -5.36 -15.12 -33.71
CA LEU A 28 -5.82 -13.94 -34.44
C LEU A 28 -4.95 -12.71 -34.16
N ASP A 29 -4.56 -12.48 -32.91
CA ASP A 29 -3.69 -11.39 -32.50
C ASP A 29 -2.28 -11.53 -33.10
N VAL A 30 -1.72 -12.74 -33.11
CA VAL A 30 -0.42 -13.01 -33.74
C VAL A 30 -0.49 -12.79 -35.25
N LEU A 31 -1.55 -13.25 -35.92
CA LEU A 31 -1.75 -13.02 -37.36
C LEU A 31 -1.98 -11.54 -37.69
N TRP A 32 -2.67 -10.82 -36.80
CA TRP A 32 -2.90 -9.39 -36.92
C TRP A 32 -1.60 -8.59 -36.72
N LEU A 33 -0.78 -8.96 -35.74
CA LEU A 33 0.54 -8.39 -35.48
C LEU A 33 1.51 -8.68 -36.62
N ALA A 34 1.58 -9.93 -37.10
CA ALA A 34 2.44 -10.33 -38.21
C ALA A 34 2.13 -9.54 -39.49
N ARG A 35 0.88 -9.10 -39.66
CA ARG A 35 0.45 -8.27 -40.79
C ARG A 35 0.77 -6.78 -40.61
N ARG A 36 1.08 -6.34 -39.38
CA ARG A 36 1.42 -4.95 -39.03
C ARG A 36 2.90 -4.73 -38.73
N LEU A 37 3.66 -5.80 -38.56
CA LEU A 37 5.11 -5.76 -38.38
C LEU A 37 5.80 -5.74 -39.75
N PRO A 38 6.82 -4.89 -39.96
CA PRO A 38 7.54 -4.83 -41.23
C PRO A 38 8.29 -6.14 -41.49
N ALA A 39 8.15 -6.70 -42.70
CA ALA A 39 8.79 -7.95 -43.11
C ALA A 39 10.25 -7.78 -43.60
N THR A 40 10.88 -6.64 -43.28
CA THR A 40 12.26 -6.31 -43.67
C THR A 40 13.24 -6.68 -42.55
N GLU A 41 14.52 -6.83 -42.90
CA GLU A 41 15.61 -7.23 -41.99
C GLU A 41 15.79 -6.31 -40.75
N ASP A 42 15.14 -5.14 -40.74
CA ASP A 42 15.16 -4.18 -39.64
C ASP A 42 14.12 -4.47 -38.53
N ALA A 43 13.32 -5.53 -38.66
CA ALA A 43 12.33 -5.91 -37.65
C ALA A 43 13.01 -6.25 -36.29
N PRO A 44 12.43 -5.83 -35.14
CA PRO A 44 13.06 -5.99 -33.82
C PRO A 44 13.46 -7.43 -33.48
N LEU A 45 12.69 -8.42 -33.97
CA LEU A 45 12.94 -9.85 -33.78
C LEU A 45 14.16 -10.36 -34.56
N HIS A 46 14.45 -9.81 -35.75
CA HIS A 46 15.64 -10.16 -36.53
C HIS A 46 16.92 -9.62 -35.88
N ARG A 47 16.83 -8.48 -35.19
CA ARG A 47 17.94 -7.89 -34.44
C ARG A 47 18.33 -8.74 -33.22
N GLY A 48 17.34 -9.34 -32.55
CA GLY A 48 17.57 -10.30 -31.46
C GLY A 48 18.18 -11.62 -31.92
N LEU A 49 17.76 -12.15 -33.07
CA LEU A 49 18.31 -13.38 -33.65
C LEU A 49 19.75 -13.21 -34.19
N ARG A 50 20.12 -12.04 -34.74
CA ARG A 50 21.51 -11.74 -35.10
C ARG A 50 22.42 -11.63 -33.87
N ALA A 51 21.94 -11.01 -32.79
CA ALA A 51 22.70 -10.90 -31.54
C ALA A 51 22.94 -12.28 -30.87
N ALA A 52 22.09 -13.27 -31.13
CA ALA A 52 22.25 -14.64 -30.64
C ALA A 52 23.10 -15.54 -31.54
N GLN A 53 23.36 -15.15 -32.80
CA GLN A 53 24.13 -15.93 -33.78
C GLN A 53 25.59 -15.44 -33.95
N GLU A 54 25.96 -14.28 -33.40
CA GLU A 54 27.35 -13.85 -33.34
C GLU A 54 28.07 -14.60 -32.20
N PRO A 55 29.12 -15.38 -32.49
CA PRO A 55 29.93 -15.98 -31.43
C PRO A 55 30.57 -14.85 -30.63
N PRO A 56 30.60 -14.94 -29.29
CA PRO A 56 31.19 -13.91 -28.47
C PRO A 56 32.67 -13.73 -28.86
N PRO A 57 33.19 -12.50 -28.89
CA PRO A 57 34.60 -12.28 -29.15
C PRO A 57 35.41 -13.04 -28.10
N PRO A 58 36.56 -13.64 -28.48
CA PRO A 58 37.42 -14.29 -27.51
C PRO A 58 37.82 -13.26 -26.44
N PRO A 59 37.85 -13.64 -25.15
CA PRO A 59 38.18 -12.71 -24.09
C PRO A 59 39.59 -12.17 -24.35
N THR A 60 39.67 -10.88 -24.65
CA THR A 60 40.93 -10.15 -24.65
C THR A 60 41.47 -10.23 -23.23
N ALA A 61 42.64 -10.85 -23.07
CA ALA A 61 43.32 -10.90 -21.78
C ALA A 61 43.40 -9.47 -21.20
N PRO A 62 42.91 -9.24 -19.98
CA PRO A 62 42.98 -7.92 -19.38
C PRO A 62 44.45 -7.54 -19.22
N ALA A 63 44.80 -6.35 -19.72
CA ALA A 63 46.01 -5.66 -19.31
C ALA A 63 45.98 -5.46 -17.79
N PRO A 64 47.14 -5.44 -17.12
CA PRO A 64 47.21 -5.38 -15.66
C PRO A 64 46.89 -3.98 -15.16
N ASP A 65 45.60 -3.64 -15.14
CA ASP A 65 45.08 -2.52 -14.37
C ASP A 65 44.66 -3.03 -12.99
N GLU A 66 45.08 -2.27 -11.99
CA GLU A 66 44.98 -2.50 -10.56
C GLU A 66 43.60 -3.03 -10.16
N GLN A 67 43.57 -4.26 -9.66
CA GLN A 67 42.43 -4.78 -8.92
C GLN A 67 42.11 -3.79 -7.79
N PRO A 68 40.84 -3.37 -7.62
CA PRO A 68 40.44 -2.73 -6.38
C PRO A 68 40.78 -3.73 -5.28
N LEU A 69 41.65 -3.34 -4.36
CA LEU A 69 42.04 -4.15 -3.21
C LEU A 69 40.80 -4.81 -2.60
N PRO A 70 40.80 -6.13 -2.33
CA PRO A 70 39.72 -6.75 -1.58
C PRO A 70 39.57 -5.98 -0.26
N GLN A 71 38.41 -5.38 -0.04
CA GLN A 71 38.11 -4.77 1.25
C GLN A 71 38.26 -5.87 2.31
N PRO A 72 38.99 -5.62 3.41
CA PRO A 72 39.29 -6.65 4.37
C PRO A 72 37.99 -7.24 4.92
N ALA A 73 37.91 -8.57 4.98
CA ALA A 73 36.88 -9.27 5.73
C ALA A 73 36.82 -8.70 7.16
N PRO A 74 35.64 -8.54 7.76
CA PRO A 74 35.56 -8.15 9.17
C PRO A 74 36.36 -9.18 9.99
N GLU A 75 37.36 -8.71 10.74
CA GLU A 75 38.14 -9.60 11.60
C GLU A 75 37.22 -10.17 12.69
N PRO A 76 37.27 -11.49 12.97
CA PRO A 76 36.39 -12.11 13.99
C PRO A 76 36.50 -11.48 15.38
N ASP A 77 37.61 -10.78 15.66
CA ASP A 77 37.91 -10.11 16.93
C ASP A 77 37.61 -8.60 16.91
N ASP A 78 36.95 -8.08 15.87
CA ASP A 78 36.54 -6.67 15.77
C ASP A 78 35.56 -6.32 16.93
N PRO A 79 35.93 -5.41 17.86
CA PRO A 79 35.11 -5.06 19.01
C PRO A 79 33.81 -4.34 18.65
N ASP A 80 33.69 -3.80 17.43
CA ASP A 80 32.52 -3.08 16.94
C ASP A 80 31.45 -4.03 16.33
N LEU A 81 31.71 -5.34 16.31
CA LEU A 81 30.72 -6.36 15.90
C LEU A 81 29.65 -6.60 16.98
N PRO A 82 28.36 -6.71 16.60
CA PRO A 82 27.30 -7.03 17.54
C PRO A 82 27.42 -8.48 18.04
N ASP A 83 27.14 -8.68 19.33
CA ASP A 83 27.04 -10.01 19.94
C ASP A 83 25.90 -10.83 19.28
N LEU A 84 26.27 -11.92 18.61
CA LEU A 84 25.36 -12.82 17.90
C LEU A 84 24.53 -13.72 18.83
N THR A 85 24.91 -13.84 20.10
CA THR A 85 24.20 -14.61 21.14
C THR A 85 23.34 -13.73 22.04
N SER A 86 23.56 -12.41 22.00
CA SER A 86 22.73 -11.44 22.71
C SER A 86 21.29 -11.51 22.18
N PRO A 87 20.28 -11.60 23.05
CA PRO A 87 18.89 -11.48 22.63
C PRO A 87 18.75 -10.19 21.84
N SER A 88 18.37 -10.32 20.56
CA SER A 88 18.32 -9.23 19.58
C SER A 88 17.91 -7.89 20.23
N LEU A 89 18.72 -6.85 20.02
CA LEU A 89 18.68 -5.51 20.64
C LEU A 89 17.36 -4.72 20.48
N TYR A 90 16.27 -5.37 20.06
CA TYR A 90 14.90 -4.99 20.41
C TYR A 90 14.58 -5.18 21.90
N ALA A 91 15.48 -5.74 22.72
CA ALA A 91 15.36 -5.71 24.17
C ALA A 91 15.38 -4.29 24.77
N ALA A 92 16.08 -3.32 24.15
CA ALA A 92 16.03 -1.92 24.61
C ALA A 92 14.72 -1.20 24.24
N ALA A 93 13.90 -1.79 23.35
CA ALA A 93 12.53 -1.36 23.09
C ALA A 93 11.49 -2.04 24.01
N ARG A 94 11.90 -2.85 25.00
CA ARG A 94 11.01 -3.46 26.01
C ARG A 94 10.57 -2.51 27.13
N GLN A 95 10.15 -1.30 26.77
CA GLN A 95 9.25 -0.51 27.62
C GLN A 95 7.85 -0.43 27.00
N THR A 96 7.33 -1.56 26.53
CA THR A 96 5.89 -1.84 26.46
C THR A 96 5.73 -3.36 26.48
N PRO A 97 5.01 -3.96 27.44
CA PRO A 97 4.97 -5.41 27.54
C PRO A 97 4.16 -5.99 26.37
N ALA A 98 4.72 -7.01 25.74
CA ALA A 98 4.01 -7.78 24.73
C ALA A 98 2.85 -8.58 25.38
N PRO A 99 1.72 -8.78 24.68
CA PRO A 99 0.69 -9.72 25.12
C PRO A 99 1.28 -11.13 25.19
N GLU A 100 1.25 -11.77 26.36
CA GLU A 100 1.38 -13.23 26.43
C GLU A 100 0.24 -13.88 25.63
N VAL A 101 0.57 -14.46 24.48
CA VAL A 101 -0.32 -15.38 23.77
C VAL A 101 0.16 -16.78 24.09
N ARG A 102 -0.51 -17.46 25.03
CA ARG A 102 -0.35 -18.90 25.26
C ARG A 102 -0.56 -19.65 23.93
N LEU A 103 0.49 -20.28 23.42
CA LEU A 103 0.40 -21.22 22.31
C LEU A 103 -0.53 -22.38 22.72
N ARG A 104 -1.54 -22.62 21.89
CA ARG A 104 -2.36 -23.83 21.94
C ARG A 104 -1.45 -25.01 21.61
N GLY A 105 -1.32 -25.95 22.55
CA GLY A 105 -0.91 -27.32 22.23
C GLY A 105 -1.93 -28.01 21.31
N PRO A 106 -1.62 -29.23 20.85
CA PRO A 106 -2.46 -29.95 19.88
C PRO A 106 -3.90 -30.04 20.40
N GLU A 107 -4.86 -29.82 19.50
CA GLU A 107 -6.26 -29.59 19.81
C GLU A 107 -6.84 -30.63 20.76
N ARG A 108 -7.08 -30.22 22.01
CA ARG A 108 -8.16 -30.76 22.82
C ARG A 108 -9.34 -29.81 22.67
N GLU A 109 -10.45 -30.34 22.17
CA GLU A 109 -11.75 -29.65 22.06
C GLU A 109 -12.03 -28.86 23.34
N ARG A 110 -12.01 -27.53 23.26
CA ARG A 110 -12.39 -26.65 24.37
C ARG A 110 -13.88 -26.38 24.31
N GLU A 111 -14.56 -26.65 25.42
CA GLU A 111 -16.02 -26.52 25.58
C GLU A 111 -16.57 -25.14 25.15
N PRO A 112 -17.79 -25.11 24.58
CA PRO A 112 -18.44 -23.89 24.08
C PRO A 112 -18.81 -22.89 25.19
N ARG A 113 -18.59 -21.59 24.94
CA ARG A 113 -18.88 -20.50 25.91
C ARG A 113 -20.13 -19.69 25.56
N ARG A 114 -20.87 -19.26 26.59
CA ARG A 114 -22.18 -18.58 26.50
C ARG A 114 -22.09 -17.07 26.17
N ALA A 115 -22.97 -16.55 25.31
CA ALA A 115 -23.05 -15.14 24.89
C ALA A 115 -24.51 -14.64 24.75
N LEU A 116 -24.70 -13.31 24.83
CA LEU A 116 -26.02 -12.65 24.85
C LEU A 116 -26.23 -11.74 23.63
N PRO A 117 -27.40 -11.77 22.95
CA PRO A 117 -27.68 -10.89 21.82
C PRO A 117 -28.03 -9.47 22.25
N VAL A 118 -27.51 -8.47 21.53
CA VAL A 118 -27.73 -7.04 21.80
C VAL A 118 -28.19 -6.33 20.53
N ARG A 119 -29.29 -5.57 20.61
CA ARG A 119 -29.73 -4.65 19.55
C ARG A 119 -29.08 -3.28 19.75
N VAL A 120 -28.49 -2.77 18.68
CA VAL A 120 -28.08 -1.36 18.61
C VAL A 120 -29.27 -0.52 18.11
N PRO A 121 -29.73 0.50 18.84
CA PRO A 121 -30.67 1.47 18.32
C PRO A 121 -29.96 2.31 17.26
N GLU A 122 -30.21 1.99 16.00
CA GLU A 122 -29.78 2.81 14.87
C GLU A 122 -30.68 4.07 14.77
N GLY A 123 -30.08 5.23 14.48
CA GLY A 123 -30.83 6.45 14.13
C GLY A 123 -31.62 6.27 12.83
N LYS A 124 -32.62 7.14 12.58
CA LYS A 124 -33.32 7.17 11.29
C LYS A 124 -32.34 7.49 10.16
N ALA A 125 -32.47 6.79 9.03
CA ALA A 125 -31.68 7.07 7.83
C ALA A 125 -32.24 8.28 7.07
N LEU A 126 -33.56 8.48 7.11
CA LEU A 126 -34.26 9.65 6.61
C LEU A 126 -34.55 10.62 7.76
N SER A 127 -33.82 11.73 7.80
CA SER A 127 -33.97 12.77 8.84
C SER A 127 -35.29 13.55 8.69
N ASP A 128 -35.76 13.75 7.45
CA ASP A 128 -36.86 14.69 7.11
C ASP A 128 -38.07 14.00 6.47
N GLU A 129 -38.54 12.87 7.02
CA GLU A 129 -39.67 12.10 6.44
C GLU A 129 -40.92 12.93 6.13
N LEU A 130 -41.25 13.92 6.98
CA LEU A 130 -42.39 14.81 6.78
C LEU A 130 -42.19 15.74 5.57
N GLU A 131 -40.99 16.29 5.39
CA GLU A 131 -40.68 17.16 4.26
C GLU A 131 -40.54 16.38 2.96
N LEU A 132 -39.97 15.17 3.01
CA LEU A 132 -39.93 14.22 1.90
C LEU A 132 -41.35 13.82 1.47
N GLY A 133 -42.23 13.52 2.43
CA GLY A 133 -43.64 13.26 2.15
C GLY A 133 -44.35 14.47 1.51
N ARG A 134 -44.05 15.69 1.95
CA ARG A 134 -44.55 16.93 1.33
C ARG A 134 -43.99 17.15 -0.08
N ALA A 135 -42.70 16.86 -0.30
CA ALA A 135 -42.03 16.97 -1.58
C ALA A 135 -42.66 16.05 -2.64
N LEU A 136 -43.04 14.83 -2.27
CA LEU A 136 -43.66 13.85 -3.16
C LEU A 136 -45.18 13.98 -3.27
N ARG A 137 -45.82 14.89 -2.52
CA ARG A 137 -47.26 15.13 -2.56
C ARG A 137 -47.83 15.39 -3.97
N PRO A 138 -47.14 16.05 -4.93
CA PRO A 138 -47.62 16.21 -6.29
C PRO A 138 -47.95 14.89 -7.01
N LEU A 139 -47.31 13.77 -6.63
CA LEU A 139 -47.60 12.45 -7.21
C LEU A 139 -48.92 11.85 -6.72
N ARG A 140 -49.52 12.38 -5.63
CA ARG A 140 -50.76 11.86 -5.02
C ARG A 140 -52.00 12.31 -5.79
N ARG A 141 -52.05 11.99 -7.07
CA ARG A 141 -53.11 12.37 -8.01
C ARG A 141 -54.03 11.17 -8.28
N ARG A 142 -55.31 11.45 -8.51
CA ARG A 142 -56.29 10.45 -8.96
C ARG A 142 -56.78 10.81 -10.35
N LEU A 143 -57.00 9.79 -11.17
CA LEU A 143 -57.58 9.92 -12.50
C LEU A 143 -58.83 9.06 -12.58
N ALA A 144 -59.80 9.53 -13.38
CA ALA A 144 -60.96 8.75 -13.76
C ALA A 144 -60.50 7.47 -14.49
N SER A 145 -60.92 6.31 -14.00
CA SER A 145 -60.67 5.03 -14.64
C SER A 145 -61.34 4.99 -16.01
N ARG A 146 -60.65 4.46 -17.02
CA ARG A 146 -61.22 4.27 -18.37
C ARG A 146 -62.06 3.01 -18.50
N HIS A 147 -61.97 2.10 -17.51
CA HIS A 147 -62.52 0.75 -17.61
C HIS A 147 -63.37 0.35 -16.41
N ARG A 148 -63.26 1.08 -15.29
CA ARG A 148 -64.08 0.82 -14.09
C ARG A 148 -65.05 1.98 -13.86
N LEU A 149 -66.33 1.63 -13.84
CA LEU A 149 -67.42 2.52 -13.46
C LEU A 149 -67.99 2.03 -12.12
N GLU A 150 -68.32 2.96 -11.23
CA GLU A 150 -69.09 2.72 -10.02
C GLU A 150 -70.45 3.41 -10.13
N ILE A 151 -71.43 2.95 -9.36
CA ILE A 151 -72.73 3.61 -9.29
C ILE A 151 -72.56 4.92 -8.53
N ASP A 152 -73.01 6.02 -9.10
CA ASP A 152 -73.13 7.30 -8.38
C ASP A 152 -74.45 7.25 -7.60
N GLU A 153 -74.39 6.73 -6.37
CA GLU A 153 -75.57 6.49 -5.54
C GLU A 153 -76.40 7.76 -5.33
N GLU A 154 -75.75 8.90 -5.08
CA GLU A 154 -76.41 10.18 -4.84
C GLU A 154 -77.08 10.71 -6.11
N ARG A 155 -76.38 10.65 -7.25
CA ARG A 155 -76.96 11.09 -8.53
C ARG A 155 -78.07 10.17 -9.02
N THR A 156 -77.92 8.85 -8.81
CA THR A 156 -78.94 7.85 -9.10
C THR A 156 -80.18 8.09 -8.24
N ALA A 157 -80.01 8.37 -6.94
CA ALA A 157 -81.12 8.67 -6.05
C ALA A 157 -81.86 9.96 -6.44
N ASN A 158 -81.12 11.00 -6.84
CA ASN A 158 -81.71 12.26 -7.29
C ASN A 158 -82.46 12.11 -8.62
N GLU A 159 -81.87 11.45 -9.62
CA GLU A 159 -82.53 11.18 -10.91
C GLU A 159 -83.77 10.30 -10.74
N LEU A 160 -83.72 9.27 -9.88
CA LEU A 160 -84.88 8.46 -9.53
C LEU A 160 -85.97 9.29 -8.84
N ALA A 161 -85.59 10.20 -7.93
CA ALA A 161 -86.55 11.07 -7.25
C ALA A 161 -87.26 12.03 -8.22
N ASP A 162 -86.51 12.59 -9.18
CA ASP A 162 -87.02 13.57 -10.15
C ASP A 162 -87.82 12.92 -11.28
N THR A 163 -87.34 11.81 -11.84
CA THR A 163 -87.93 11.17 -13.03
C THR A 163 -88.90 10.03 -12.71
N ARG A 164 -88.82 9.47 -11.50
CA ARG A 164 -89.50 8.23 -11.05
C ARG A 164 -89.13 6.97 -11.86
N LEU A 165 -88.05 7.01 -12.62
CA LEU A 165 -87.50 5.86 -13.34
C LEU A 165 -86.25 5.33 -12.63
N PRO A 166 -86.07 4.00 -12.49
CA PRO A 166 -84.91 3.41 -11.83
C PRO A 166 -83.68 3.35 -12.74
N ASP A 167 -83.26 4.50 -13.26
CA ASP A 167 -82.08 4.62 -14.11
C ASP A 167 -80.81 4.79 -13.26
N VAL A 168 -79.90 3.82 -13.37
CA VAL A 168 -78.64 3.80 -12.61
C VAL A 168 -77.61 4.70 -13.28
N VAL A 169 -77.24 5.79 -12.60
CA VAL A 169 -76.19 6.69 -13.08
C VAL A 169 -74.84 6.17 -12.62
N GLN A 170 -73.95 5.95 -13.58
CA GLN A 170 -72.59 5.48 -13.31
C GLN A 170 -71.57 6.60 -13.47
N ARG A 171 -70.53 6.59 -12.64
CA ARG A 171 -69.38 7.49 -12.76
C ARG A 171 -68.07 6.70 -12.79
N PRO A 172 -67.02 7.20 -13.46
CA PRO A 172 -65.71 6.57 -13.43
C PRO A 172 -65.11 6.52 -12.02
N VAL A 173 -64.61 5.34 -11.63
CA VAL A 173 -63.88 5.17 -10.36
C VAL A 173 -62.62 6.03 -10.37
N GLN A 174 -62.36 6.74 -9.28
CA GLN A 174 -61.14 7.55 -9.14
C GLN A 174 -59.97 6.70 -8.67
N GLU A 175 -59.11 6.30 -9.62
CA GLU A 175 -57.96 5.44 -9.36
C GLU A 175 -56.68 6.25 -9.17
N ARG A 176 -55.73 5.69 -8.41
CA ARG A 176 -54.36 6.21 -8.36
C ARG A 176 -53.72 6.02 -9.73
N TRP A 177 -53.08 7.08 -10.22
CA TRP A 177 -52.66 7.14 -11.62
C TRP A 177 -51.38 6.34 -11.93
N LEU A 178 -50.49 6.14 -10.94
CA LEU A 178 -49.22 5.42 -11.08
C LEU A 178 -49.15 4.12 -10.27
N ASN A 179 -48.37 3.16 -10.76
CA ASN A 179 -47.80 2.05 -9.99
C ASN A 179 -46.33 2.36 -9.67
N LEU A 180 -45.79 1.80 -8.59
CA LEU A 180 -44.39 1.96 -8.23
C LEU A 180 -43.67 0.61 -8.26
N VAL A 181 -42.55 0.56 -8.96
CA VAL A 181 -41.53 -0.49 -8.83
C VAL A 181 -40.29 0.14 -8.23
N LEU A 182 -40.00 -0.20 -6.98
CA LEU A 182 -38.79 0.19 -6.27
C LEU A 182 -37.73 -0.90 -6.43
N LEU A 183 -36.70 -0.63 -7.22
CA LEU A 183 -35.55 -1.51 -7.40
C LEU A 183 -34.46 -1.11 -6.43
N VAL A 184 -34.02 -2.01 -5.56
CA VAL A 184 -32.95 -1.75 -4.60
C VAL A 184 -31.72 -2.56 -5.01
N ASP A 185 -30.60 -1.89 -5.24
CA ASP A 185 -29.33 -2.55 -5.54
C ASP A 185 -28.86 -3.39 -4.35
N ASP A 186 -28.52 -4.66 -4.61
CA ASP A 186 -28.16 -5.68 -3.62
C ASP A 186 -26.63 -5.89 -3.50
N GLY A 187 -25.81 -4.94 -3.97
CA GLY A 187 -24.36 -4.93 -3.78
C GLY A 187 -23.93 -4.91 -2.31
N LEU A 188 -22.68 -5.33 -2.02
CA LEU A 188 -22.15 -5.36 -0.64
C LEU A 188 -22.12 -3.98 0.03
N SER A 189 -21.78 -2.93 -0.73
CA SER A 189 -21.77 -1.55 -0.26
C SER A 189 -23.17 -1.01 0.07
N MET A 190 -24.21 -1.58 -0.55
CA MET A 190 -25.61 -1.24 -0.28
C MET A 190 -26.11 -1.69 1.10
N LEU A 191 -25.33 -2.51 1.83
CA LEU A 191 -25.65 -2.90 3.21
C LEU A 191 -25.66 -1.71 4.17
N LEU A 192 -24.80 -0.70 3.94
CA LEU A 192 -24.81 0.55 4.69
C LEU A 192 -26.14 1.30 4.50
N TRP A 193 -26.77 1.14 3.33
CA TRP A 193 -27.99 1.84 2.90
C TRP A 193 -29.26 0.98 3.03
N HIS A 194 -29.16 -0.24 3.56
CA HIS A 194 -30.29 -1.16 3.72
C HIS A 194 -31.49 -0.50 4.42
N ARG A 195 -31.23 0.25 5.49
CA ARG A 195 -32.25 0.97 6.25
C ARG A 195 -32.89 2.12 5.47
N LEU A 196 -32.09 2.85 4.68
CA LEU A 196 -32.59 3.91 3.81
C LEU A 196 -33.63 3.35 2.83
N GLY A 197 -33.35 2.20 2.20
CA GLY A 197 -34.29 1.53 1.31
C GLY A 197 -35.59 1.11 2.01
N ALA A 198 -35.50 0.59 3.24
CA ALA A 198 -36.67 0.20 4.03
C ALA A 198 -37.52 1.41 4.48
N GLU A 199 -36.88 2.49 4.95
CA GLU A 199 -37.58 3.72 5.36
C GLU A 199 -38.20 4.44 4.15
N LEU A 200 -37.52 4.47 3.01
CA LEU A 200 -38.06 5.01 1.75
C LEU A 200 -39.28 4.21 1.28
N ARG A 201 -39.21 2.89 1.31
CA ARG A 201 -40.38 2.02 1.02
C ARG A 201 -41.55 2.39 1.92
N ALA A 202 -41.34 2.44 3.23
CA ALA A 202 -42.40 2.76 4.20
C ALA A 202 -42.95 4.19 4.01
N LEU A 203 -42.12 5.14 3.60
CA LEU A 203 -42.55 6.49 3.23
C LEU A 203 -43.44 6.48 1.98
N LEU A 204 -43.02 5.80 0.91
CA LEU A 204 -43.75 5.73 -0.36
C LEU A 204 -45.09 4.96 -0.22
N GLU A 205 -45.13 3.92 0.62
CA GLU A 205 -46.37 3.21 0.97
C GLU A 205 -47.32 4.12 1.77
N ARG A 206 -46.81 4.84 2.79
CA ARG A 206 -47.61 5.80 3.60
C ARG A 206 -48.10 7.00 2.79
N LEU A 207 -47.35 7.44 1.78
CA LEU A 207 -47.76 8.55 0.89
C LEU A 207 -49.08 8.24 0.18
N GLY A 208 -49.36 6.97 -0.12
CA GLY A 208 -50.60 6.53 -0.75
C GLY A 208 -50.79 7.07 -2.18
N ALA A 209 -49.71 7.41 -2.87
CA ALA A 209 -49.74 7.96 -4.23
C ALA A 209 -49.91 6.87 -5.31
N PHE A 210 -49.49 5.63 -5.04
CA PHE A 210 -49.41 4.55 -6.03
C PHE A 210 -50.50 3.51 -5.84
N ALA A 211 -51.07 2.98 -6.94
CA ALA A 211 -52.08 1.92 -6.90
C ALA A 211 -51.49 0.61 -6.37
N THR A 212 -50.30 0.26 -6.83
CA THR A 212 -49.51 -0.87 -6.33
C THR A 212 -48.07 -0.43 -6.11
N THR A 213 -47.43 -1.02 -5.09
CA THR A 213 -46.00 -0.84 -4.81
C THR A 213 -45.34 -2.21 -4.80
N ARG A 214 -44.33 -2.41 -5.65
CA ARG A 214 -43.51 -3.62 -5.71
C ARG A 214 -42.08 -3.26 -5.37
N VAL A 215 -41.43 -4.09 -4.54
CA VAL A 215 -40.02 -3.90 -4.16
C VAL A 215 -39.25 -5.12 -4.60
N LEU A 216 -38.22 -4.93 -5.42
CA LEU A 216 -37.40 -5.99 -5.97
C LEU A 216 -35.92 -5.71 -5.67
N GLY A 217 -35.14 -6.78 -5.47
CA GLY A 217 -33.69 -6.71 -5.39
C GLY A 217 -33.08 -6.64 -6.79
N LEU A 218 -32.04 -5.84 -6.96
CA LEU A 218 -31.31 -5.67 -8.21
C LEU A 218 -29.85 -6.09 -7.98
N ASP A 219 -29.44 -7.19 -8.60
CA ASP A 219 -28.07 -7.70 -8.52
C ASP A 219 -27.24 -7.12 -9.68
N THR A 220 -26.36 -6.18 -9.36
CA THR A 220 -25.51 -5.45 -10.32
C THR A 220 -24.04 -5.91 -10.28
N ARG A 221 -23.73 -7.00 -9.55
CA ARG A 221 -22.35 -7.47 -9.34
C ARG A 221 -21.71 -8.05 -10.59
N SER A 222 -22.50 -8.64 -11.48
CA SER A 222 -22.04 -9.11 -12.79
C SER A 222 -22.02 -7.96 -13.80
N ALA A 223 -20.93 -7.83 -14.57
CA ALA A 223 -20.79 -6.76 -15.56
C ALA A 223 -21.81 -6.86 -16.71
N ARG A 224 -22.17 -8.08 -17.15
CA ARG A 224 -22.95 -8.32 -18.38
C ARG A 224 -24.40 -8.72 -18.13
N GLU A 225 -24.77 -9.14 -16.93
CA GLU A 225 -26.09 -9.68 -16.63
C GLU A 225 -26.66 -9.15 -15.31
N PRO A 226 -27.32 -7.97 -15.31
CA PRO A 226 -28.10 -7.53 -14.15
C PRO A 226 -29.30 -8.47 -13.93
N ARG A 227 -29.53 -8.88 -12.69
CA ARG A 227 -30.61 -9.84 -12.33
C ARG A 227 -31.57 -9.23 -11.32
N LEU A 228 -32.86 -9.54 -11.45
CA LEU A 228 -33.86 -9.16 -10.46
C LEU A 228 -34.16 -10.30 -9.51
N ARG A 229 -34.42 -9.95 -8.26
CA ARG A 229 -34.77 -10.86 -7.18
C ARG A 229 -36.08 -10.45 -6.55
N ALA A 230 -36.86 -11.43 -6.13
CA ALA A 230 -38.18 -11.20 -5.53
C ALA A 230 -38.10 -10.37 -4.23
N ARG A 231 -36.97 -10.44 -3.51
CA ARG A 231 -36.73 -9.66 -2.30
C ARG A 231 -35.31 -9.10 -2.28
N PRO A 232 -35.12 -7.81 -1.94
CA PRO A 232 -33.79 -7.22 -1.82
C PRO A 232 -33.02 -7.82 -0.64
N PHE A 233 -31.70 -7.87 -0.77
CA PHE A 233 -30.73 -8.38 0.19
C PHE A 233 -30.95 -9.85 0.61
N GLN A 234 -31.76 -10.62 -0.12
CA GLN A 234 -31.97 -12.05 0.10
C GLN A 234 -31.43 -12.83 -1.10
N HIS A 235 -30.18 -13.28 -1.00
CA HIS A 235 -29.45 -13.91 -2.10
C HIS A 235 -30.06 -15.26 -2.53
N ASP A 236 -30.77 -15.93 -1.63
CA ASP A 236 -31.49 -17.19 -1.91
C ASP A 236 -32.92 -16.96 -2.44
N SER A 237 -33.35 -15.70 -2.57
CA SER A 237 -34.69 -15.41 -3.08
C SER A 237 -34.80 -15.69 -4.58
N THR A 238 -36.00 -16.08 -5.00
CA THR A 238 -36.32 -16.43 -6.39
C THR A 238 -35.93 -15.31 -7.34
N GLN A 239 -35.16 -15.67 -8.38
CA GLN A 239 -34.84 -14.77 -9.48
C GLN A 239 -36.10 -14.52 -10.32
N VAL A 240 -36.30 -13.25 -10.71
CA VAL A 240 -37.47 -12.81 -11.47
C VAL A 240 -37.00 -12.25 -12.83
N PRO A 241 -37.73 -12.48 -13.94
CA PRO A 241 -37.34 -11.92 -15.24
C PRO A 241 -37.33 -10.39 -15.25
N LEU A 242 -36.37 -9.79 -15.98
CA LEU A 242 -36.29 -8.33 -16.21
C LEU A 242 -37.58 -7.75 -16.83
N SER A 243 -38.31 -8.57 -17.60
CA SER A 243 -39.60 -8.20 -18.18
C SER A 243 -40.68 -7.89 -17.13
N THR A 244 -40.50 -8.25 -15.87
CA THR A 244 -41.45 -7.98 -14.78
C THR A 244 -41.59 -6.49 -14.46
N VAL A 245 -40.58 -5.70 -14.81
CA VAL A 245 -40.61 -4.22 -14.66
C VAL A 245 -41.30 -3.56 -15.86
N ASN A 246 -41.48 -4.29 -16.97
CA ASN A 246 -42.13 -3.74 -18.16
C ASN A 246 -43.64 -3.65 -17.96
N ASP A 247 -44.17 -2.44 -18.07
CA ASP A 247 -45.60 -2.16 -18.06
C ASP A 247 -45.99 -1.46 -19.37
N PRO A 248 -46.71 -2.14 -20.28
CA PRO A 248 -47.14 -1.55 -21.54
C PRO A 248 -48.16 -0.42 -21.35
N SER A 249 -48.80 -0.29 -20.19
CA SER A 249 -49.73 0.80 -19.92
C SER A 249 -49.03 2.15 -19.67
N GLY A 250 -47.71 2.14 -19.45
CA GLY A 250 -46.92 3.34 -19.14
C GLY A 250 -47.25 3.97 -17.78
N ARG A 251 -48.03 3.29 -16.93
CA ARG A 251 -48.43 3.79 -15.60
C ARG A 251 -47.44 3.40 -14.50
N THR A 252 -46.43 2.59 -14.80
CA THR A 252 -45.43 2.17 -13.82
C THR A 252 -44.26 3.14 -13.76
N LEU A 253 -44.05 3.71 -12.58
CA LEU A 253 -42.88 4.47 -12.21
C LEU A 253 -41.81 3.52 -11.66
N VAL A 254 -40.61 3.59 -12.20
CA VAL A 254 -39.45 2.82 -11.73
C VAL A 254 -38.51 3.74 -10.97
N LEU A 255 -38.25 3.42 -9.70
CA LEU A 255 -37.27 4.12 -8.88
C LEU A 255 -36.16 3.14 -8.51
N VAL A 256 -34.93 3.41 -8.97
CA VAL A 256 -33.77 2.57 -8.70
C VAL A 256 -32.93 3.19 -7.59
N VAL A 257 -32.73 2.48 -6.49
CA VAL A 257 -31.91 2.94 -5.35
C VAL A 257 -30.56 2.23 -5.43
N SER A 258 -29.48 2.97 -5.67
CA SER A 258 -28.14 2.40 -5.82
C SER A 258 -27.05 3.38 -5.37
N ASP A 259 -25.88 2.85 -5.00
CA ASP A 259 -24.64 3.59 -4.79
C ASP A 259 -23.76 3.63 -6.04
N GLY A 260 -24.15 2.95 -7.12
CA GLY A 260 -23.43 2.91 -8.39
C GLY A 260 -22.19 2.02 -8.41
N MET A 261 -21.93 1.24 -7.35
CA MET A 261 -20.67 0.46 -7.24
C MET A 261 -20.71 -0.90 -7.93
N GLY A 262 -21.88 -1.36 -8.36
CA GLY A 262 -22.03 -2.59 -9.14
C GLY A 262 -21.21 -2.57 -10.44
N ALA A 263 -20.68 -3.72 -10.86
CA ALA A 263 -19.95 -3.84 -12.12
C ALA A 263 -20.83 -3.46 -13.32
N ALA A 264 -22.13 -3.76 -13.28
CA ALA A 264 -23.07 -3.42 -14.35
C ALA A 264 -23.25 -1.90 -14.57
N TRP A 265 -23.03 -1.07 -13.54
CA TRP A 265 -23.05 0.39 -13.67
C TRP A 265 -21.81 0.88 -14.44
N ARG A 266 -20.62 0.45 -13.97
CA ARG A 266 -19.33 0.83 -14.58
C ARG A 266 -19.17 0.38 -16.03
N HIS A 267 -19.70 -0.78 -16.39
CA HIS A 267 -19.62 -1.31 -17.76
C HIS A 267 -20.73 -0.77 -18.68
N GLY A 268 -21.64 0.06 -18.17
CA GLY A 268 -22.72 0.66 -18.97
C GLY A 268 -23.97 -0.22 -19.16
N THR A 269 -23.94 -1.50 -18.81
CA THR A 269 -25.10 -2.41 -18.97
C THR A 269 -26.35 -1.92 -18.24
N MET A 270 -26.21 -1.30 -17.07
CA MET A 270 -27.35 -0.68 -16.37
C MET A 270 -27.91 0.54 -17.11
N HIS A 271 -27.08 1.30 -17.82
CA HIS A 271 -27.53 2.48 -18.57
C HIS A 271 -28.43 2.07 -19.75
N GLU A 272 -28.08 0.98 -20.44
CA GLU A 272 -28.91 0.40 -21.50
C GLU A 272 -30.25 -0.13 -20.97
N LEU A 273 -30.25 -0.77 -19.80
CA LEU A 273 -31.48 -1.25 -19.17
C LEU A 273 -32.38 -0.09 -18.73
N LEU A 274 -31.80 0.95 -18.13
CA LEU A 274 -32.50 2.18 -17.78
C LEU A 274 -33.08 2.87 -19.01
N TYR A 275 -32.37 2.89 -20.15
CA TYR A 275 -32.90 3.40 -21.42
C TYR A 275 -34.19 2.68 -21.81
N ALA A 276 -34.18 1.35 -21.80
CA ALA A 276 -35.32 0.55 -22.20
C ALA A 276 -36.55 0.77 -21.30
N TRP A 277 -36.34 1.01 -20.00
CA TRP A 277 -37.41 1.35 -19.07
C TRP A 277 -37.88 2.81 -19.22
N ALA A 278 -36.93 3.74 -19.37
CA ALA A 278 -37.17 5.18 -19.54
C ALA A 278 -37.92 5.52 -20.83
N ALA A 279 -37.85 4.63 -21.84
CA ALA A 279 -38.62 4.74 -23.07
C ALA A 279 -40.12 4.41 -22.90
N ARG A 280 -40.50 3.72 -21.81
CA ARG A 280 -41.86 3.20 -21.58
C ARG A 280 -42.62 3.94 -20.48
N GLY A 281 -41.92 4.49 -19.50
CA GLY A 281 -42.52 5.18 -18.36
C GLY A 281 -41.50 6.02 -17.59
N PRO A 282 -41.94 6.67 -16.49
CA PRO A 282 -41.07 7.51 -15.69
C PRO A 282 -40.07 6.66 -14.90
N VAL A 283 -38.78 6.92 -15.10
CA VAL A 283 -37.67 6.24 -14.42
C VAL A 283 -36.81 7.28 -13.71
N ALA A 284 -36.36 6.98 -12.50
CA ALA A 284 -35.37 7.79 -11.79
C ALA A 284 -34.39 6.89 -11.03
N VAL A 285 -33.16 7.37 -10.85
CA VAL A 285 -32.18 6.77 -9.96
C VAL A 285 -32.09 7.62 -8.71
N LEU A 286 -32.20 7.00 -7.54
CA LEU A 286 -31.91 7.61 -6.25
C LEU A 286 -30.50 7.19 -5.83
N HIS A 287 -29.56 8.12 -5.93
CA HIS A 287 -28.16 7.86 -5.58
C HIS A 287 -27.98 7.94 -4.06
N THR A 288 -27.44 6.89 -3.45
CA THR A 288 -27.27 6.84 -1.99
C THR A 288 -26.02 7.57 -1.50
N LEU A 289 -24.95 7.63 -2.30
CA LEU A 289 -23.77 8.45 -2.04
C LEU A 289 -24.05 9.95 -2.29
N PRO A 290 -23.38 10.86 -1.56
CA PRO A 290 -23.45 12.30 -1.83
C PRO A 290 -22.84 12.65 -3.21
N PRO A 291 -23.23 13.79 -3.81
CA PRO A 291 -22.76 14.21 -5.15
C PRO A 291 -21.25 14.24 -5.32
N GLU A 292 -20.54 14.59 -4.25
CA GLU A 292 -19.07 14.68 -4.18
C GLU A 292 -18.39 13.35 -4.50
N MET A 293 -19.10 12.22 -4.31
CA MET A 293 -18.60 10.86 -4.51
C MET A 293 -19.12 10.20 -5.79
N TRP A 294 -19.97 10.86 -6.58
CA TRP A 294 -20.55 10.27 -7.81
C TRP A 294 -19.49 10.04 -8.89
N GLU A 295 -18.40 10.83 -8.91
CA GLU A 295 -17.29 10.61 -9.85
C GLU A 295 -16.58 9.26 -9.62
N ALA A 296 -16.60 8.75 -8.38
CA ALA A 296 -15.99 7.46 -8.04
C ALA A 296 -16.96 6.27 -8.21
N SER A 297 -18.24 6.53 -8.49
CA SER A 297 -19.25 5.51 -8.76
C SER A 297 -19.41 5.27 -10.26
N GLY A 298 -20.13 4.21 -10.64
CA GLY A 298 -20.52 3.98 -12.03
C GLY A 298 -21.74 4.78 -12.47
N ILE A 299 -22.23 5.73 -11.67
CA ILE A 299 -23.38 6.59 -11.95
C ILE A 299 -22.90 8.04 -12.02
N HIS A 300 -22.80 8.57 -13.23
CA HIS A 300 -22.44 9.97 -13.45
C HIS A 300 -23.69 10.75 -13.88
N ALA A 301 -23.78 12.00 -13.45
CA ALA A 301 -24.91 12.85 -13.81
C ALA A 301 -24.47 14.31 -13.99
N GLU A 302 -25.04 14.95 -15.00
CA GLU A 302 -24.82 16.36 -15.32
C GLU A 302 -26.13 17.12 -15.22
N ARG A 303 -26.09 18.41 -14.86
CA ARG A 303 -27.32 19.19 -14.68
C ARG A 303 -27.85 19.74 -16.00
N TRP A 304 -29.08 19.39 -16.32
CA TRP A 304 -29.81 19.84 -17.50
C TRP A 304 -31.17 20.42 -17.13
N GLN A 305 -31.72 21.28 -17.98
CA GLN A 305 -33.11 21.68 -17.86
C GLN A 305 -33.98 20.63 -18.56
N ALA A 306 -34.96 20.11 -17.83
CA ALA A 306 -35.91 19.13 -18.33
C ALA A 306 -37.32 19.71 -18.31
N THR A 307 -38.02 19.63 -19.43
CA THR A 307 -39.42 20.04 -19.55
C THR A 307 -40.26 18.85 -20.03
N THR A 308 -41.34 18.52 -19.31
CA THR A 308 -42.28 17.50 -19.79
C THR A 308 -43.58 18.12 -20.30
N ARG A 309 -44.10 17.58 -21.41
CA ARG A 309 -45.44 17.94 -21.94
C ARG A 309 -46.52 16.95 -21.54
N ARG A 310 -46.15 15.83 -20.90
CA ARG A 310 -47.07 14.77 -20.48
C ARG A 310 -46.89 14.47 -19.00
N ILE A 311 -48.01 14.46 -18.28
CA ILE A 311 -48.05 14.09 -16.87
C ILE A 311 -47.65 12.61 -16.76
N GLY A 312 -46.57 12.33 -16.01
CA GLY A 312 -45.98 11.00 -15.83
C GLY A 312 -45.61 10.27 -17.12
N GLY A 313 -45.30 11.01 -18.18
CA GLY A 313 -44.82 10.44 -19.44
C GLY A 313 -43.45 9.77 -19.29
N ALA A 314 -43.14 8.89 -20.25
CA ALA A 314 -41.80 8.33 -20.42
C ALA A 314 -40.73 9.41 -20.46
N ASN A 315 -39.56 9.17 -19.88
CA ASN A 315 -38.50 10.18 -19.83
C ASN A 315 -38.05 10.61 -21.23
N THR A 316 -38.08 9.70 -22.20
CA THR A 316 -37.76 10.00 -23.61
C THR A 316 -38.72 11.00 -24.26
N SER A 317 -39.85 11.33 -23.61
CA SER A 317 -40.77 12.38 -24.06
C SER A 317 -40.44 13.78 -23.50
N TRP A 318 -39.40 13.90 -22.67
CA TRP A 318 -38.97 15.18 -22.12
C TRP A 318 -38.13 15.96 -23.12
N ASP A 319 -38.26 17.28 -23.08
CA ASP A 319 -37.45 18.22 -23.83
C ASP A 319 -36.27 18.65 -22.94
N ILE A 320 -35.04 18.41 -23.40
CA ILE A 320 -33.83 18.62 -22.61
C ILE A 320 -33.00 19.73 -23.23
N THR A 321 -32.74 20.77 -22.46
CA THR A 321 -31.96 21.94 -22.88
C THR A 321 -30.81 22.22 -21.92
N ASP A 322 -29.75 22.81 -22.45
CA ASP A 322 -28.66 23.32 -21.63
C ASP A 322 -29.14 24.48 -20.75
N ARG A 323 -28.50 24.68 -19.60
CA ARG A 323 -28.88 25.69 -18.60
C ARG A 323 -28.56 27.11 -19.05
N VAL A 324 -27.53 27.26 -19.88
CA VAL A 324 -26.92 28.54 -20.24
C VAL A 324 -26.86 28.71 -21.76
N LEU A 325 -26.59 27.64 -22.49
CA LEU A 325 -26.41 27.67 -23.93
C LEU A 325 -27.75 27.68 -24.69
N PRO A 326 -27.86 28.46 -25.79
CA PRO A 326 -29.02 28.43 -26.68
C PRO A 326 -29.35 27.02 -27.21
N PRO A 327 -30.64 26.74 -27.50
CA PRO A 327 -31.06 25.48 -28.09
C PRO A 327 -30.28 25.17 -29.38
N GLY A 328 -29.59 24.03 -29.43
CA GLY A 328 -28.87 23.53 -30.60
C GLY A 328 -27.34 23.61 -30.54
N LEU A 329 -26.76 24.37 -29.60
CA LEU A 329 -25.29 24.41 -29.38
C LEU A 329 -24.79 23.30 -28.46
N ALA A 330 -25.60 22.92 -27.48
CA ALA A 330 -25.38 21.76 -26.64
C ALA A 330 -26.55 20.78 -26.82
N ARG A 331 -26.23 19.51 -27.07
CA ARG A 331 -27.19 18.41 -27.18
C ARG A 331 -26.95 17.44 -26.04
N PHE A 332 -28.03 16.98 -25.44
CA PHE A 332 -27.96 15.94 -24.42
C PHE A 332 -27.75 14.58 -25.08
N ASP A 333 -26.55 14.05 -24.98
CA ASP A 333 -26.15 12.75 -25.54
C ASP A 333 -26.34 11.63 -24.50
N GLY A 334 -27.58 11.24 -24.23
CA GLY A 334 -27.86 10.21 -23.21
C GLY A 334 -29.33 9.84 -23.05
N VAL A 335 -29.61 9.12 -21.96
CA VAL A 335 -30.98 8.83 -21.52
C VAL A 335 -31.36 9.85 -20.47
N PRO A 336 -32.50 10.56 -20.59
CA PRO A 336 -32.90 11.57 -19.63
C PRO A 336 -33.42 10.95 -18.32
N VAL A 337 -32.59 10.16 -17.63
CA VAL A 337 -32.90 9.58 -16.33
C VAL A 337 -32.37 10.49 -15.25
N PRO A 338 -33.22 11.11 -14.41
CA PRO A 338 -32.74 11.93 -13.32
C PRO A 338 -32.07 11.07 -12.24
N VAL A 339 -30.91 11.55 -11.76
CA VAL A 339 -30.13 10.97 -10.67
C VAL A 339 -30.32 11.84 -9.43
N LEU A 340 -31.25 11.44 -8.58
CA LEU A 340 -31.74 12.21 -7.45
C LEU A 340 -30.98 11.87 -6.18
N GLU A 341 -30.72 12.88 -5.36
CA GLU A 341 -30.34 12.67 -3.96
C GLU A 341 -31.58 12.35 -3.11
N PRO A 342 -31.45 11.62 -1.99
CA PRO A 342 -32.53 11.35 -1.04
C PRO A 342 -32.88 12.57 -0.18
N THR A 343 -33.02 13.75 -0.81
CA THR A 343 -33.30 15.02 -0.16
C THR A 343 -34.69 15.56 -0.58
N PRO A 344 -35.35 16.35 0.28
CA PRO A 344 -36.64 16.94 -0.05
C PRO A 344 -36.64 17.82 -1.30
N GLY A 345 -35.53 18.53 -1.58
CA GLY A 345 -35.38 19.40 -2.74
C GLY A 345 -35.40 18.61 -4.05
N ALA A 346 -34.47 17.66 -4.20
CA ALA A 346 -34.35 16.87 -5.43
C ALA A 346 -35.64 16.08 -5.75
N LEU A 347 -36.26 15.47 -4.73
CA LEU A 347 -37.52 14.74 -4.90
C LEU A 347 -38.70 15.65 -5.23
N ARG A 348 -38.72 16.90 -4.71
CA ARG A 348 -39.77 17.88 -5.00
C ARG A 348 -39.72 18.29 -6.46
N ASP A 349 -38.56 18.67 -6.97
CA ASP A 349 -38.39 19.17 -8.33
C ASP A 349 -38.76 18.08 -9.33
N TRP A 350 -38.32 16.84 -9.08
CA TRP A 350 -38.71 15.68 -9.87
C TRP A 350 -40.21 15.35 -9.80
N ALA A 351 -40.81 15.34 -8.60
CA ALA A 351 -42.24 15.08 -8.44
C ALA A 351 -43.11 16.16 -9.11
N GLN A 352 -42.69 17.43 -9.05
CA GLN A 352 -43.35 18.53 -9.73
C GLN A 352 -43.23 18.41 -11.24
N LEU A 353 -42.05 18.07 -11.77
CA LEU A 353 -41.87 17.81 -13.19
C LEU A 353 -42.87 16.73 -13.66
N LEU A 354 -42.94 15.60 -12.98
CA LEU A 354 -43.83 14.50 -13.36
C LEU A 354 -45.33 14.85 -13.26
N ALA A 355 -45.73 15.66 -12.27
CA ALA A 355 -47.12 15.94 -11.99
C ALA A 355 -47.70 17.11 -12.80
N SER A 356 -46.85 18.01 -13.32
CA SER A 356 -47.24 19.27 -13.93
C SER A 356 -46.80 19.35 -15.39
N PRO A 357 -47.74 19.34 -16.36
CA PRO A 357 -47.38 19.50 -17.77
C PRO A 357 -46.88 20.92 -18.03
N GLY A 358 -45.80 21.06 -18.79
CA GLY A 358 -45.15 22.33 -19.09
C GLY A 358 -44.20 22.84 -18.00
N ALA A 359 -44.06 22.12 -16.88
CA ALA A 359 -43.05 22.45 -15.88
C ALA A 359 -41.64 22.23 -16.42
N THR A 360 -40.74 23.17 -16.18
CA THR A 360 -39.32 23.08 -16.52
C THR A 360 -38.52 23.08 -15.24
N MET A 361 -37.76 22.01 -14.99
CA MET A 361 -36.98 21.82 -13.77
C MET A 361 -35.51 21.57 -14.13
N GLU A 362 -34.60 22.07 -13.31
CA GLU A 362 -33.18 21.72 -13.42
C GLU A 362 -32.95 20.40 -12.69
N LEU A 363 -32.56 19.35 -13.42
CA LEU A 363 -32.31 18.03 -12.85
C LEU A 363 -30.93 17.51 -13.27
N PRO A 364 -30.20 16.86 -12.36
CA PRO A 364 -29.05 16.03 -12.73
C PRO A 364 -29.54 14.82 -13.55
N LEU A 365 -29.18 14.74 -14.82
CA LEU A 365 -29.51 13.64 -15.72
C LEU A 365 -28.31 12.73 -15.92
N LEU A 366 -28.58 11.42 -15.96
CA LEU A 366 -27.59 10.36 -16.13
C LEU A 366 -26.80 10.57 -17.43
N SER A 367 -25.48 10.66 -17.30
CA SER A 367 -24.56 10.73 -18.44
C SER A 367 -24.12 9.32 -18.85
N ARG A 368 -23.61 9.19 -20.08
CA ARG A 368 -23.06 7.91 -20.55
C ARG A 368 -21.76 7.59 -19.80
N PRO A 369 -21.48 6.30 -19.50
CA PRO A 369 -20.19 5.91 -18.95
C PRO A 369 -19.08 6.29 -19.93
N SER A 370 -18.03 6.93 -19.42
CA SER A 370 -16.88 7.32 -20.22
C SER A 370 -16.05 6.07 -20.59
N GLN A 371 -15.88 5.82 -21.89
CA GLN A 371 -15.13 4.66 -22.42
C GLN A 371 -13.65 4.64 -22.00
N TYR A 372 -13.15 5.75 -21.45
CA TYR A 372 -11.77 5.92 -20.98
C TYR A 372 -11.62 5.91 -19.45
N ALA A 373 -12.71 5.76 -18.67
CA ALA A 373 -12.66 5.74 -17.20
C ALA A 373 -12.50 4.31 -16.61
N ALA A 374 -11.93 3.39 -17.38
CA ALA A 374 -11.38 2.16 -16.81
C ALA A 374 -9.95 2.42 -16.33
N VAL A 375 -9.76 3.29 -15.34
CA VAL A 375 -8.46 3.46 -14.67
C VAL A 375 -8.60 3.08 -13.20
N ALA A 376 -8.08 1.88 -12.93
CA ALA A 376 -7.79 1.21 -11.66
C ALA A 376 -8.57 -0.11 -11.55
N ALA A 377 -8.01 -1.16 -12.16
CA ALA A 377 -8.33 -2.52 -11.73
C ALA A 377 -8.12 -2.62 -10.21
N ALA A 378 -9.02 -3.32 -9.53
CA ALA A 378 -9.12 -3.45 -8.07
C ALA A 378 -7.94 -4.16 -7.36
N ARG A 379 -6.72 -4.11 -7.92
CA ARG A 379 -5.54 -4.79 -7.36
C ARG A 379 -4.76 -3.97 -6.33
N ASP A 380 -4.92 -2.63 -6.29
CA ASP A 380 -4.19 -1.76 -5.33
C ASP A 380 -5.06 -1.00 -4.31
N LEU A 381 -6.40 -1.13 -4.37
CA LEU A 381 -7.33 -0.48 -3.43
C LEU A 381 -7.28 -1.06 -1.99
N GLY A 382 -6.43 -2.05 -1.73
CA GLY A 382 -6.30 -2.67 -0.40
C GLY A 382 -5.21 -2.05 0.48
N SER A 383 -4.38 -1.16 -0.07
CA SER A 383 -3.28 -0.56 0.70
C SER A 383 -3.81 0.55 1.63
N PRO A 384 -3.45 0.53 2.93
CA PRO A 384 -3.72 1.63 3.86
C PRO A 384 -3.21 2.97 3.37
N GLN A 385 -2.14 2.96 2.56
CA GLN A 385 -1.49 4.15 2.01
C GLN A 385 -2.30 4.76 0.87
N HIS A 386 -2.77 3.95 -0.08
CA HIS A 386 -3.71 4.40 -1.12
C HIS A 386 -5.01 4.94 -0.51
N PHE A 387 -5.54 4.28 0.53
CA PHE A 387 -6.70 4.79 1.24
C PHE A 387 -6.41 6.13 1.93
N ARG A 388 -5.25 6.28 2.58
CA ARG A 388 -4.84 7.55 3.19
C ARG A 388 -4.76 8.69 2.16
N ASP A 389 -4.28 8.40 0.96
CA ASP A 389 -4.11 9.40 -0.09
C ASP A 389 -5.44 9.82 -0.76
N ALA A 390 -6.44 8.93 -0.75
CA ALA A 390 -7.74 9.16 -1.40
C ALA A 390 -8.88 9.54 -0.45
N ALA A 391 -8.82 9.16 0.83
CA ALA A 391 -9.90 9.35 1.79
C ALA A 391 -9.87 10.73 2.45
N THR A 392 -11.05 11.24 2.83
CA THR A 392 -11.12 12.41 3.70
C THR A 392 -10.45 12.16 5.05
N PRO A 393 -9.87 13.18 5.70
CA PRO A 393 -9.25 13.02 7.02
C PRO A 393 -10.19 12.41 8.06
N GLU A 394 -11.46 12.79 8.03
CA GLU A 394 -12.51 12.26 8.90
C GLU A 394 -12.80 10.78 8.62
N ALA A 395 -12.82 10.35 7.35
CA ALA A 395 -12.97 8.95 6.99
C ALA A 395 -11.74 8.11 7.38
N TYR A 396 -10.53 8.62 7.17
CA TYR A 396 -9.29 7.95 7.57
C TYR A 396 -9.22 7.77 9.10
N ARG A 397 -9.58 8.81 9.85
CA ARG A 397 -9.67 8.75 11.31
C ARG A 397 -10.77 7.81 11.77
N LEU A 398 -11.94 7.80 11.10
CA LEU A 398 -13.02 6.85 11.38
C LEU A 398 -12.58 5.39 11.13
N ALA A 399 -11.81 5.14 10.08
CA ALA A 399 -11.25 3.83 9.77
C ALA A 399 -10.38 3.28 10.92
N ALA A 400 -9.60 4.14 11.58
CA ALA A 400 -8.84 3.76 12.78
C ALA A 400 -9.73 3.33 13.95
N HIS A 401 -10.79 4.08 14.23
CA HIS A 401 -11.77 3.72 15.27
C HIS A 401 -12.53 2.44 14.93
N LEU A 402 -12.82 2.20 13.66
CA LEU A 402 -13.41 0.94 13.19
C LEU A 402 -12.41 -0.21 13.30
N ALA A 403 -11.15 -0.03 12.94
CA ALA A 403 -10.09 -1.04 13.04
C ALA A 403 -9.82 -1.49 14.49
N ALA A 404 -10.08 -0.61 15.46
CA ALA A 404 -9.99 -0.93 16.89
C ALA A 404 -11.09 -1.88 17.38
N VAL A 405 -12.14 -2.08 16.59
CA VAL A 405 -13.32 -2.85 16.95
C VAL A 405 -13.44 -4.07 16.03
N SER A 406 -13.51 -5.27 16.59
CA SER A 406 -13.70 -6.51 15.82
C SER A 406 -14.52 -7.51 16.64
N PRO A 407 -15.49 -8.23 16.04
CA PRO A 407 -15.88 -8.21 14.62
C PRO A 407 -16.70 -6.97 14.21
N LEU A 408 -16.62 -6.55 12.94
CA LEU A 408 -17.39 -5.42 12.41
C LEU A 408 -18.63 -5.88 11.66
N THR A 409 -19.81 -5.51 12.15
CA THR A 409 -21.08 -5.58 11.39
C THR A 409 -21.55 -4.16 11.07
N VAL A 410 -22.48 -3.98 10.13
CA VAL A 410 -23.01 -2.64 9.81
C VAL A 410 -23.55 -1.90 11.07
N PRO A 411 -24.33 -2.55 11.97
CA PRO A 411 -24.74 -1.92 13.22
C PRO A 411 -23.59 -1.50 14.13
N VAL A 412 -22.52 -2.30 14.21
CA VAL A 412 -21.30 -1.96 14.97
C VAL A 412 -20.59 -0.77 14.35
N MET A 413 -20.46 -0.74 13.02
CA MET A 413 -19.84 0.39 12.31
C MET A 413 -20.60 1.69 12.60
N ARG A 414 -21.95 1.63 12.66
CA ARG A 414 -22.79 2.76 13.04
C ARG A 414 -22.63 3.16 14.51
N LEU A 415 -22.46 2.21 15.43
CA LEU A 415 -22.10 2.53 16.82
C LEU A 415 -20.81 3.32 16.90
N VAL A 416 -19.76 2.84 16.23
CA VAL A 416 -18.46 3.52 16.18
C VAL A 416 -18.61 4.92 15.60
N GLN A 417 -19.32 5.04 14.48
CA GLN A 417 -19.65 6.33 13.84
C GLN A 417 -20.32 7.31 14.81
N THR A 418 -21.22 6.84 15.68
CA THR A 418 -21.89 7.70 16.68
C THR A 418 -21.06 7.97 17.94
N ALA A 419 -20.06 7.14 18.21
CA ALA A 419 -19.27 7.19 19.45
C ALA A 419 -18.00 8.05 19.33
N VAL A 420 -17.54 8.35 18.12
CA VAL A 420 -16.39 9.22 17.87
C VAL A 420 -16.67 10.68 18.29
N PRO A 421 -15.64 11.45 18.71
CA PRO A 421 -15.83 12.79 19.29
C PRO A 421 -16.17 13.90 18.28
N TRP A 422 -16.31 13.59 16.99
CA TRP A 422 -16.66 14.54 15.92
C TRP A 422 -17.92 14.08 15.17
N PRO A 423 -18.60 14.97 14.43
CA PRO A 423 -19.83 14.62 13.72
C PRO A 423 -19.55 13.76 12.47
N ALA A 424 -19.31 12.46 12.65
CA ALA A 424 -19.07 11.52 11.56
C ALA A 424 -20.36 11.22 10.78
N ARG A 425 -20.34 11.49 9.46
CA ARG A 425 -21.47 11.27 8.56
C ARG A 425 -21.42 9.87 7.92
N THR A 426 -22.55 9.43 7.37
CA THR A 426 -22.62 8.14 6.66
C THR A 426 -21.73 8.13 5.41
N SER A 427 -21.44 9.30 4.81
CA SER A 427 -20.47 9.46 3.72
C SER A 427 -19.07 9.02 4.14
N HIS A 428 -18.59 9.42 5.32
CA HIS A 428 -17.27 8.99 5.83
C HIS A 428 -17.24 7.47 6.01
N LEU A 429 -18.32 6.87 6.53
CA LEU A 429 -18.40 5.41 6.66
C LEU A 429 -18.42 4.72 5.28
N ALA A 430 -19.10 5.31 4.30
CA ALA A 430 -19.10 4.82 2.93
C ALA A 430 -17.71 4.91 2.29
N GLU A 431 -16.96 6.00 2.48
CA GLU A 431 -15.56 6.11 2.04
C GLU A 431 -14.71 4.97 2.58
N VAL A 432 -14.77 4.67 3.89
CA VAL A 432 -14.02 3.54 4.48
C VAL A 432 -14.42 2.19 3.86
N PHE A 433 -15.72 1.98 3.66
CA PHE A 433 -16.23 0.71 3.11
C PHE A 433 -15.88 0.54 1.63
N LEU A 434 -15.91 1.63 0.85
CA LEU A 434 -15.58 1.64 -0.57
C LEU A 434 -14.07 1.68 -0.84
N GLY A 435 -13.29 2.14 0.15
CA GLY A 435 -11.83 2.24 0.11
C GLY A 435 -11.07 0.92 0.18
N GLY A 436 -11.76 -0.24 0.09
CA GLY A 436 -11.14 -1.56 -0.08
C GLY A 436 -10.42 -2.15 1.15
N LEU A 437 -10.39 -1.44 2.27
CA LEU A 437 -9.73 -1.87 3.51
C LEU A 437 -10.50 -2.93 4.31
N ILE A 438 -11.83 -2.91 4.18
CA ILE A 438 -12.74 -3.79 4.92
C ILE A 438 -13.13 -4.97 4.04
N ARG A 439 -12.96 -6.20 4.54
CA ARG A 439 -13.28 -7.43 3.80
C ARG A 439 -14.29 -8.31 4.53
N PRO A 440 -15.21 -8.99 3.83
CA PRO A 440 -16.14 -9.92 4.45
C PRO A 440 -15.41 -11.13 5.04
N ARG A 441 -15.90 -11.65 6.17
CA ARG A 441 -15.38 -12.83 6.89
C ARG A 441 -16.52 -13.81 7.18
N PRO A 442 -16.25 -15.12 7.23
CA PRO A 442 -17.27 -16.12 7.53
C PRO A 442 -17.85 -15.91 8.93
N ALA A 443 -19.17 -16.10 9.05
CA ALA A 443 -19.87 -15.97 10.33
C ALA A 443 -19.47 -17.11 11.29
N PRO A 444 -19.30 -16.83 12.60
CA PRO A 444 -18.91 -17.82 13.60
C PRO A 444 -20.05 -18.74 14.05
N VAL A 445 -21.25 -18.57 13.48
CA VAL A 445 -22.43 -19.39 13.76
C VAL A 445 -22.91 -20.12 12.52
N PRO A 446 -23.43 -21.35 12.65
CA PRO A 446 -24.14 -22.02 11.58
C PRO A 446 -25.49 -21.32 11.30
N GLY A 447 -25.75 -20.96 10.05
CA GLY A 447 -27.06 -20.47 9.58
C GLY A 447 -27.00 -19.18 8.74
N PRO A 448 -28.01 -18.91 7.90
CA PRO A 448 -28.06 -17.69 7.10
C PRO A 448 -28.32 -16.48 8.00
N LEU A 449 -27.33 -15.60 8.11
CA LEU A 449 -27.49 -14.33 8.81
C LEU A 449 -28.25 -13.33 7.93
N PRO A 450 -29.07 -12.43 8.52
CA PRO A 450 -29.58 -11.27 7.79
C PRO A 450 -28.42 -10.50 7.15
N ALA A 451 -28.60 -9.98 5.94
CA ALA A 451 -27.51 -9.37 5.16
C ALA A 451 -26.74 -8.26 5.91
N LYS A 452 -27.43 -7.46 6.72
CA LYS A 452 -26.84 -6.42 7.58
C LYS A 452 -25.93 -6.94 8.70
N HIS A 453 -25.97 -8.24 8.99
CA HIS A 453 -25.16 -8.93 10.00
C HIS A 453 -24.01 -9.72 9.38
N LEU A 454 -23.73 -9.51 8.08
CA LEU A 454 -22.47 -9.95 7.50
C LEU A 454 -21.31 -9.36 8.30
N ILE A 455 -20.33 -10.22 8.58
CA ILE A 455 -19.16 -9.85 9.37
C ILE A 455 -18.09 -9.38 8.42
N PHE A 456 -17.48 -8.27 8.80
CA PHE A 456 -16.36 -7.68 8.14
C PHE A 456 -15.19 -7.57 9.11
N ASP A 457 -14.00 -7.51 8.55
CA ASP A 457 -12.80 -7.21 9.31
C ASP A 457 -11.78 -6.47 8.43
N PHE A 458 -10.90 -5.72 9.07
CA PHE A 458 -9.71 -5.15 8.43
C PHE A 458 -8.61 -6.23 8.35
N SER A 459 -7.74 -6.14 7.34
CA SER A 459 -6.50 -6.92 7.33
C SER A 459 -5.62 -6.53 8.52
N ASP A 460 -4.78 -7.44 9.02
CA ASP A 460 -3.92 -7.13 10.18
C ASP A 460 -2.88 -6.04 9.86
N GLU A 461 -2.43 -5.95 8.60
CA GLU A 461 -1.61 -4.84 8.07
C GLU A 461 -2.39 -3.51 8.09
N SER A 462 -3.64 -3.49 7.64
CA SER A 462 -4.45 -2.27 7.69
C SER A 462 -4.74 -1.83 9.13
N LYS A 463 -4.95 -2.77 10.04
CA LYS A 463 -5.17 -2.45 11.46
C LYS A 463 -3.94 -1.81 12.09
N SER A 464 -2.73 -2.32 11.86
CA SER A 464 -1.53 -1.75 12.46
C SER A 464 -1.33 -0.29 12.03
N VAL A 465 -1.42 -0.02 10.74
CA VAL A 465 -1.26 1.34 10.18
C VAL A 465 -2.36 2.29 10.65
N LEU A 466 -3.63 1.86 10.62
CA LEU A 466 -4.76 2.71 11.00
C LEU A 466 -4.79 3.00 12.50
N LEU A 467 -4.42 2.03 13.35
CA LEU A 467 -4.40 2.24 14.80
C LEU A 467 -3.32 3.23 15.24
N ASP A 468 -2.27 3.42 14.44
CA ASP A 468 -1.22 4.42 14.67
C ASP A 468 -1.63 5.83 14.18
N ALA A 469 -2.69 5.93 13.37
CA ALA A 469 -3.18 7.20 12.85
C ALA A 469 -3.90 8.07 13.89
N VAL A 470 -4.33 7.49 15.02
CA VAL A 470 -5.14 8.18 16.04
C VAL A 470 -4.54 7.98 17.43
N PRO A 471 -4.54 9.03 18.29
CA PRO A 471 -4.06 8.89 19.66
C PRO A 471 -4.77 7.76 20.41
N GLN A 472 -4.01 6.90 21.07
CA GLN A 472 -4.56 5.70 21.72
C GLN A 472 -5.59 6.02 22.83
N ALA A 473 -5.44 7.14 23.52
CA ALA A 473 -6.40 7.63 24.53
C ALA A 473 -7.77 7.98 23.93
N GLU A 474 -7.82 8.32 22.64
CA GLU A 474 -9.07 8.54 21.93
C GLU A 474 -9.75 7.22 21.58
N LEU A 475 -8.99 6.23 21.07
CA LEU A 475 -9.49 4.89 20.76
C LEU A 475 -10.08 4.20 22.01
N LEU A 476 -9.42 4.32 23.16
CA LEU A 476 -9.94 3.83 24.45
C LEU A 476 -11.25 4.49 24.86
N ARG A 477 -11.35 5.83 24.70
CA ARG A 477 -12.58 6.56 25.04
C ARG A 477 -13.75 6.10 24.18
N THR A 478 -13.54 5.97 22.87
CA THR A 478 -14.53 5.43 21.94
C THR A 478 -14.90 3.99 22.32
N GLY A 479 -13.93 3.13 22.60
CA GLY A 479 -14.15 1.75 23.02
C GLY A 479 -14.98 1.62 24.31
N ARG A 480 -14.67 2.43 25.34
CA ARG A 480 -15.45 2.48 26.59
C ARG A 480 -16.88 3.00 26.37
N SER A 481 -17.04 4.00 25.52
CA SER A 481 -18.36 4.55 25.15
C SER A 481 -19.23 3.47 24.49
N ILE A 482 -18.66 2.72 23.54
CA ILE A 482 -19.32 1.58 22.88
C ILE A 482 -19.65 0.48 23.88
N GLY A 483 -18.70 0.11 24.76
CA GLY A 483 -18.89 -0.91 25.80
C GLY A 483 -20.06 -0.58 26.73
N ARG A 484 -20.07 0.64 27.31
CA ARG A 484 -21.18 1.12 28.15
C ARG A 484 -22.52 1.13 27.41
N ARG A 485 -22.52 1.52 26.13
CA ARG A 485 -23.74 1.54 25.33
C ARG A 485 -24.28 0.14 25.07
N LEU A 486 -23.41 -0.83 24.81
CA LEU A 486 -23.81 -2.23 24.65
C LEU A 486 -24.30 -2.86 25.96
N GLU A 487 -23.69 -2.54 27.10
CA GLU A 487 -24.14 -2.98 28.42
C GLU A 487 -25.54 -2.44 28.76
N GLN A 488 -25.83 -1.17 28.48
CA GLN A 488 -27.17 -0.57 28.64
C GLN A 488 -28.24 -1.26 27.77
N LEU A 489 -27.84 -1.90 26.67
CA LEU A 489 -28.72 -2.54 25.70
C LEU A 489 -28.84 -4.06 25.95
N ALA A 490 -27.99 -4.63 26.80
CA ALA A 490 -28.03 -6.05 27.17
C ALA A 490 -29.28 -6.33 28.04
N GLY A 491 -30.06 -7.36 27.67
CA GLY A 491 -31.23 -7.81 28.43
C GLY A 491 -32.61 -7.39 27.89
N ASN A 492 -32.70 -6.58 26.84
CA ASN A 492 -33.98 -5.96 26.41
C ASN A 492 -34.56 -6.40 25.05
N SER A 493 -34.04 -7.41 24.34
CA SER A 493 -34.70 -7.88 23.10
C SER A 493 -34.09 -9.13 22.45
N PRO A 494 -34.90 -10.00 21.82
CA PRO A 494 -34.43 -11.10 20.98
C PRO A 494 -34.30 -10.64 19.51
N ASP A 495 -33.09 -10.34 19.04
CA ASP A 495 -32.66 -10.46 17.62
C ASP A 495 -31.12 -10.25 17.49
N PHE A 496 -30.44 -11.29 16.92
CA PHE A 496 -29.02 -11.68 16.71
C PHE A 496 -27.85 -10.61 16.66
N PRO A 497 -26.57 -10.92 17.05
CA PRO A 497 -25.79 -10.21 18.07
C PRO A 497 -24.54 -9.46 17.57
N ALA A 498 -24.17 -8.40 18.30
CA ALA A 498 -22.76 -8.16 18.63
C ALA A 498 -22.40 -9.06 19.83
N TRP A 499 -21.30 -9.81 19.76
CA TRP A 499 -20.97 -10.83 20.76
C TRP A 499 -20.40 -10.21 22.04
N LEU A 500 -21.26 -9.97 23.04
CA LEU A 500 -20.84 -9.69 24.41
C LEU A 500 -20.75 -11.01 25.18
N ALA A 501 -19.60 -11.30 25.80
CA ALA A 501 -19.52 -12.42 26.72
C ALA A 501 -20.37 -12.12 27.96
N HIS A 502 -21.31 -13.01 28.26
CA HIS A 502 -22.14 -12.91 29.45
C HIS A 502 -22.26 -14.31 30.07
N PRO A 503 -22.00 -14.48 31.38
CA PRO A 503 -22.01 -15.79 32.05
C PRO A 503 -23.35 -16.54 31.87
N ASP A 504 -24.46 -15.80 31.79
CA ASP A 504 -25.82 -16.35 31.60
C ASP A 504 -26.33 -16.36 30.14
N GLY A 505 -25.46 -16.22 29.14
CA GLY A 505 -25.86 -16.16 27.72
C GLY A 505 -26.50 -17.46 27.17
N SER A 506 -27.42 -17.34 26.22
CA SER A 506 -28.11 -18.49 25.61
C SER A 506 -27.42 -19.04 24.35
N ALA A 507 -26.48 -18.30 23.74
CA ALA A 507 -25.78 -18.71 22.52
C ALA A 507 -24.37 -19.25 22.81
N GLN A 508 -23.95 -20.33 22.16
CA GLN A 508 -22.63 -20.96 22.31
C GLN A 508 -21.65 -20.49 21.23
N LEU A 509 -20.48 -19.99 21.63
CA LEU A 509 -19.39 -19.55 20.74
C LEU A 509 -18.28 -20.62 20.64
N PRO A 510 -17.74 -20.89 19.45
CA PRO A 510 -16.51 -21.67 19.28
C PRO A 510 -15.32 -20.99 19.95
N GLY A 511 -14.43 -21.76 20.59
CA GLY A 511 -13.30 -21.25 21.38
C GLY A 511 -12.22 -20.46 20.61
N SER A 512 -12.37 -20.28 19.29
CA SER A 512 -11.54 -19.44 18.41
C SER A 512 -11.95 -17.95 18.40
N HIS A 513 -13.16 -17.60 18.86
CA HIS A 513 -13.68 -16.22 18.76
C HIS A 513 -13.64 -15.46 20.09
N ARG A 514 -13.12 -14.22 20.08
CA ARG A 514 -13.00 -13.34 21.26
C ARG A 514 -14.21 -12.36 21.36
N PRO A 515 -14.81 -12.15 22.56
CA PRO A 515 -15.97 -11.26 22.75
C PRO A 515 -15.60 -9.76 22.78
N PHE A 516 -16.59 -8.87 22.61
CA PHE A 516 -16.44 -7.40 22.51
C PHE A 516 -15.78 -6.72 23.72
N THR A 517 -15.86 -7.32 24.91
CA THR A 517 -15.12 -6.88 26.12
C THR A 517 -13.59 -7.01 25.94
N SER A 518 -13.14 -7.56 24.82
CA SER A 518 -11.75 -7.57 24.39
C SER A 518 -11.26 -6.29 23.70
N VAL A 519 -12.12 -5.32 23.37
CA VAL A 519 -11.64 -3.99 22.89
C VAL A 519 -10.82 -3.33 24.00
N GLU A 520 -11.29 -3.42 25.24
CA GLU A 520 -10.56 -2.92 26.41
C GLU A 520 -9.33 -3.79 26.70
N ARG A 521 -9.40 -5.13 26.63
CA ARG A 521 -8.18 -5.96 26.78
C ARG A 521 -7.15 -5.75 25.68
N ARG A 522 -7.52 -5.68 24.39
CA ARG A 522 -6.57 -5.50 23.27
C ARG A 522 -5.90 -4.13 23.32
N LEU A 523 -6.63 -3.12 23.78
CA LEU A 523 -6.08 -1.81 24.07
C LEU A 523 -5.25 -1.83 25.36
N LEU A 524 -5.74 -2.36 26.49
CA LEU A 524 -5.04 -2.47 27.79
C LEU A 524 -3.76 -3.32 27.74
N THR A 525 -3.73 -4.39 26.96
CA THR A 525 -2.52 -5.19 26.72
C THR A 525 -1.52 -4.45 25.84
N ARG A 526 -1.98 -3.51 25.00
CA ARG A 526 -1.10 -2.55 24.28
C ARG A 526 -0.62 -1.40 25.19
N PHE A 527 -1.33 -1.11 26.29
CA PHE A 527 -0.92 -0.16 27.35
C PHE A 527 -0.11 -0.80 28.48
N GLY A 528 0.13 -2.10 28.44
CA GLY A 528 0.89 -2.82 29.44
C GLY A 528 0.25 -3.01 30.81
N VAL A 529 -1.09 -3.03 30.87
CA VAL A 529 -1.84 -3.39 32.07
C VAL A 529 -2.14 -4.90 32.04
N SER A 530 -1.41 -5.68 32.85
CA SER A 530 -1.72 -7.09 33.12
C SER A 530 -2.95 -7.17 34.03
N VAL A 531 -4.09 -7.59 33.49
CA VAL A 531 -5.26 -7.90 34.32
C VAL A 531 -5.12 -9.36 34.77
N GLU A 532 -4.57 -9.57 35.97
CA GLU A 532 -4.60 -10.86 36.64
C GLU A 532 -6.06 -11.31 36.84
N ALA A 533 -6.41 -12.46 36.29
CA ALA A 533 -7.64 -13.14 36.66
C ALA A 533 -7.40 -13.86 38.00
N GLY A 534 -8.05 -13.38 39.07
CA GLY A 534 -8.06 -14.09 40.35
C GLY A 534 -8.65 -15.51 40.23
N PRO A 535 -8.25 -16.44 41.11
CA PRO A 535 -8.49 -17.87 40.92
C PRO A 535 -9.91 -18.24 41.34
N ALA A 536 -10.66 -18.89 40.45
CA ALA A 536 -11.73 -19.80 40.86
C ALA A 536 -11.17 -21.21 40.75
N GLY A 537 -11.09 -21.88 41.91
CA GLY A 537 -10.23 -23.03 42.16
C GLY A 537 -10.54 -24.26 41.33
N LEU A 538 -9.53 -25.13 41.26
CA LEU A 538 -9.60 -26.59 41.35
C LEU A 538 -8.15 -27.09 41.54
N GLU A 539 -8.01 -28.00 42.51
CA GLU A 539 -6.79 -28.58 43.10
C GLU A 539 -5.74 -29.11 42.09
N PRO A 540 -4.44 -29.14 42.45
CA PRO A 540 -3.37 -29.65 41.61
C PRO A 540 -3.26 -31.17 41.72
N ASP A 541 -3.28 -31.87 40.59
CA ASP A 541 -2.73 -33.22 40.49
C ASP A 541 -1.29 -33.13 39.96
N GLU A 542 -0.39 -33.73 40.72
CA GLU A 542 1.04 -33.76 40.51
C GLU A 542 1.38 -34.57 39.27
N ARG A 543 2.11 -33.97 38.32
CA ARG A 543 3.30 -34.55 37.67
C ARG A 543 3.86 -33.67 36.55
N GLY A 544 5.15 -33.33 36.71
CA GLY A 544 6.07 -33.05 35.60
C GLY A 544 6.24 -31.59 35.20
N ALA A 545 6.94 -30.80 36.02
CA ALA A 545 7.64 -29.61 35.54
C ALA A 545 9.08 -29.99 35.11
N PRO A 546 9.64 -29.47 34.00
CA PRO A 546 11.08 -29.43 33.83
C PRO A 546 11.65 -28.21 34.54
N VAL A 547 12.66 -28.47 35.37
CA VAL A 547 13.47 -27.51 36.12
C VAL A 547 14.51 -26.88 35.18
N SER A 548 14.77 -25.59 35.34
CA SER A 548 15.83 -24.84 34.66
C SER A 548 17.20 -25.06 35.31
N GLY A 549 18.23 -25.36 34.50
CA GLY A 549 19.62 -24.91 34.66
C GLY A 549 20.54 -25.67 35.63
N ALA A 550 21.26 -26.69 35.11
CA ALA A 550 22.63 -27.07 35.50
C ALA A 550 23.11 -28.24 34.60
N ASP A 551 24.24 -28.04 33.91
CA ASP A 551 25.10 -29.00 33.20
C ASP A 551 24.45 -30.29 32.62
N ASP A 552 24.24 -30.31 31.30
CA ASP A 552 23.62 -31.40 30.50
C ASP A 552 24.44 -32.72 30.45
N TRP A 553 25.41 -32.95 31.34
CA TRP A 553 26.23 -34.17 31.37
C TRP A 553 25.66 -35.20 32.36
N GLU A 554 25.46 -36.43 31.88
CA GLU A 554 25.09 -37.56 32.74
C GLU A 554 26.33 -38.08 33.49
N PRO A 555 26.17 -38.66 34.69
CA PRO A 555 27.25 -39.36 35.37
C PRO A 555 27.73 -40.58 34.56
N LEU A 556 29.02 -40.91 34.68
CA LEU A 556 29.58 -42.13 34.07
C LEU A 556 28.85 -43.38 34.58
N THR A 557 28.63 -44.35 33.70
CA THR A 557 28.12 -45.67 34.04
C THR A 557 29.26 -46.66 34.29
N ASP A 558 28.96 -47.80 34.90
CA ASP A 558 29.95 -48.83 35.21
C ASP A 558 30.63 -49.42 33.96
N ASP A 559 29.97 -49.30 32.79
CA ASP A 559 30.49 -49.72 31.48
C ASP A 559 31.37 -48.66 30.79
N ASP A 560 31.47 -47.44 31.33
CA ASP A 560 32.27 -46.35 30.74
C ASP A 560 33.74 -46.39 31.23
N PRO A 561 34.72 -46.14 30.35
CA PRO A 561 36.12 -46.05 30.75
C PRO A 561 36.34 -44.85 31.68
N ARG A 562 37.12 -45.02 32.76
CA ARG A 562 37.47 -43.90 33.66
C ARG A 562 38.58 -43.01 33.10
N GLU A 563 39.43 -43.57 32.25
CA GLU A 563 40.53 -42.89 31.59
C GLU A 563 40.55 -43.28 30.10
N LEU A 564 40.75 -42.27 29.24
CA LEU A 564 40.96 -42.45 27.81
C LEU A 564 42.21 -41.67 27.41
N GLY A 565 43.29 -42.40 27.10
CA GLY A 565 44.59 -41.77 26.88
C GLY A 565 45.05 -40.99 28.13
N PRO A 566 45.52 -39.74 27.98
CA PRO A 566 45.89 -38.90 29.13
C PRO A 566 44.70 -38.26 29.87
N TYR A 567 43.45 -38.44 29.39
CA TYR A 567 42.28 -37.75 29.91
C TYR A 567 41.52 -38.59 30.95
N THR A 568 41.25 -38.02 32.12
CA THR A 568 40.32 -38.60 33.11
C THR A 568 38.90 -38.16 32.79
N LEU A 569 37.97 -39.10 32.63
CA LEU A 569 36.57 -38.81 32.27
C LEU A 569 35.76 -38.44 33.51
N VAL A 570 34.89 -37.44 33.37
CA VAL A 570 34.09 -36.88 34.49
C VAL A 570 32.59 -36.81 34.21
N GLY A 571 32.18 -37.00 32.95
CA GLY A 571 30.77 -37.01 32.56
C GLY A 571 30.57 -37.58 31.17
N ARG A 572 29.36 -38.06 30.87
CA ARG A 572 28.99 -38.66 29.58
C ARG A 572 27.79 -37.95 28.95
N ARG A 573 27.72 -38.00 27.63
CA ARG A 573 26.55 -37.64 26.82
C ARG A 573 26.42 -38.65 25.69
N LYS A 574 25.20 -39.11 25.45
CA LYS A 574 24.92 -40.06 24.36
C LYS A 574 24.69 -39.29 23.06
N GLY A 575 25.60 -39.45 22.10
CA GLY A 575 25.43 -38.92 20.74
C GLY A 575 24.70 -39.90 19.81
N ARG A 576 24.41 -39.45 18.59
CA ARG A 576 23.68 -40.22 17.57
C ARG A 576 24.44 -41.50 17.20
N ARG A 577 25.73 -41.39 16.90
CA ARG A 577 26.62 -42.50 16.49
C ARG A 577 27.87 -42.66 17.36
N THR A 578 28.17 -41.69 18.19
CA THR A 578 29.31 -41.66 19.12
C THR A 578 28.83 -41.44 20.56
N VAL A 579 29.61 -41.90 21.53
CA VAL A 579 29.49 -41.48 22.92
C VAL A 579 30.47 -40.33 23.12
N VAL A 580 29.98 -39.25 23.73
CA VAL A 580 30.78 -38.06 24.01
C VAL A 580 31.08 -38.05 25.50
N TYR A 581 32.34 -37.86 25.86
CA TYR A 581 32.79 -37.76 27.24
C TYR A 581 33.41 -36.40 27.50
N ARG A 582 33.21 -35.88 28.70
CA ARG A 582 33.95 -34.75 29.23
C ARG A 582 35.19 -35.29 29.92
N GLY A 583 36.37 -34.90 29.48
CA GLY A 583 37.65 -35.32 30.02
C GLY A 583 38.50 -34.15 30.52
N VAL A 584 39.40 -34.42 31.46
CA VAL A 584 40.30 -33.42 32.05
C VAL A 584 41.74 -33.92 31.99
N ILE A 585 42.67 -33.09 31.51
CA ILE A 585 44.13 -33.31 31.60
C ILE A 585 44.70 -32.24 32.53
N ALA A 586 45.20 -32.67 33.69
CA ALA A 586 45.63 -31.77 34.77
C ALA A 586 44.49 -30.82 35.22
N PRO A 587 44.51 -30.20 36.42
CA PRO A 587 43.33 -29.56 37.00
C PRO A 587 42.71 -28.37 36.23
N SER A 588 43.20 -28.01 35.03
CA SER A 588 42.79 -26.81 34.30
C SER A 588 42.43 -27.00 32.82
N THR A 589 42.65 -28.16 32.19
CA THR A 589 42.38 -28.32 30.74
C THR A 589 41.25 -29.32 30.51
N VAL A 590 40.10 -28.81 30.08
CA VAL A 590 38.91 -29.60 29.73
C VAL A 590 38.95 -29.94 28.24
N ALA A 591 38.68 -31.20 27.92
CA ALA A 591 38.53 -31.68 26.56
C ALA A 591 37.21 -32.46 26.41
N VAL A 592 36.70 -32.47 25.18
CA VAL A 592 35.58 -33.30 24.77
C VAL A 592 36.13 -34.49 24.01
N LEU A 593 35.88 -35.71 24.49
CA LEU A 593 36.34 -36.93 23.85
C LEU A 593 35.17 -37.60 23.14
N ARG A 594 35.40 -38.15 21.94
CA ARG A 594 34.40 -38.91 21.19
C ARG A 594 34.90 -40.31 20.93
N VAL A 595 34.02 -41.27 21.17
CA VAL A 595 34.26 -42.71 21.02
C VAL A 595 33.11 -43.31 20.21
N PRO A 596 33.33 -44.29 19.32
CA PRO A 596 32.24 -44.98 18.63
C PRO A 596 31.32 -45.65 19.63
N ARG A 597 30.02 -45.67 19.34
CA ARG A 597 29.06 -46.41 20.16
C ARG A 597 29.33 -47.92 20.07
N PRO A 598 29.47 -48.63 21.21
CA PRO A 598 29.75 -50.06 21.21
C PRO A 598 28.56 -50.90 20.72
N ASP A 599 27.35 -50.34 20.75
CA ASP A 599 26.12 -50.98 20.28
C ASP A 599 25.86 -50.82 18.77
N LEU A 600 26.78 -50.17 18.04
CA LEU A 600 26.69 -49.98 16.58
C LEU A 600 27.77 -50.79 15.83
N PRO A 601 27.60 -51.06 14.51
CA PRO A 601 28.55 -51.85 13.74
C PRO A 601 29.97 -51.26 13.77
N THR A 602 30.98 -52.14 13.78
CA THR A 602 32.41 -51.76 13.86
C THR A 602 32.87 -50.84 12.74
N VAL A 603 32.18 -50.80 11.60
CA VAL A 603 32.45 -49.85 10.50
C VAL A 603 32.33 -48.38 10.95
N ASN A 604 31.52 -48.10 11.97
CA ASN A 604 31.35 -46.75 12.53
C ASN A 604 32.61 -46.22 13.23
N ALA A 605 33.59 -47.08 13.51
CA ALA A 605 34.90 -46.65 14.00
C ALA A 605 35.63 -45.74 13.00
N GLN A 606 35.42 -45.95 11.69
CA GLN A 606 36.02 -45.14 10.63
C GLN A 606 35.47 -43.71 10.57
N LEU A 607 34.33 -43.43 11.22
CA LEU A 607 33.77 -42.07 11.31
C LEU A 607 34.58 -41.16 12.24
N ILE A 608 35.24 -41.73 13.26
CA ILE A 608 36.17 -40.98 14.13
C ILE A 608 37.42 -40.57 13.35
N GLU A 609 37.87 -41.40 12.41
CA GLU A 609 38.99 -41.06 11.51
C GLU A 609 38.62 -39.89 10.59
N VAL A 610 37.40 -39.90 10.03
CA VAL A 610 36.86 -38.81 9.20
C VAL A 610 36.74 -37.51 9.99
N GLU A 611 36.16 -37.56 11.19
CA GLU A 611 36.01 -36.36 12.05
C GLU A 611 37.39 -35.82 12.46
N ALA A 612 38.35 -36.67 12.81
CA ALA A 612 39.71 -36.27 13.14
C ALA A 612 40.41 -35.56 11.96
N GLU A 613 40.28 -36.11 10.75
CA GLU A 613 40.85 -35.52 9.54
C GLU A 613 40.19 -34.17 9.20
N ALA A 614 38.87 -34.06 9.34
CA ALA A 614 38.15 -32.80 9.14
C ALA A 614 38.58 -31.71 10.14
N LEU A 615 38.67 -32.05 11.44
CA LEU A 615 39.12 -31.11 12.47
C LEU A 615 40.59 -30.71 12.29
N PHE A 616 41.44 -31.63 11.83
CA PHE A 616 42.84 -31.36 11.53
C PHE A 616 42.98 -30.34 10.39
N ARG A 617 42.24 -30.52 9.28
CA ARG A 617 42.31 -29.61 8.12
C ARG A 617 41.71 -28.24 8.40
N LEU A 618 40.63 -28.18 9.18
CA LEU A 618 40.01 -26.91 9.57
C LEU A 618 40.83 -26.16 10.63
N ASN A 619 41.66 -26.86 11.41
CA ASN A 619 42.63 -26.29 12.36
C ASN A 619 42.04 -25.18 13.25
N GLY A 620 40.85 -25.41 13.81
CA GLY A 620 40.16 -24.46 14.68
C GLY A 620 39.36 -23.36 13.95
N GLN A 621 39.41 -23.29 12.61
CA GLN A 621 38.62 -22.33 11.83
C GLN A 621 37.19 -22.86 11.65
N TYR A 622 36.20 -22.20 12.26
CA TYR A 622 34.79 -22.59 12.23
C TYR A 622 34.53 -24.04 12.70
N ALA A 623 35.48 -24.68 13.37
CA ALA A 623 35.38 -26.03 13.90
C ALA A 623 36.23 -26.14 15.18
N PRO A 624 35.94 -27.09 16.09
CA PRO A 624 36.69 -27.21 17.33
C PRO A 624 38.14 -27.64 17.08
N ALA A 625 39.09 -27.11 17.86
CA ALA A 625 40.49 -27.50 17.72
C ALA A 625 40.70 -28.96 18.14
N LEU A 626 41.41 -29.73 17.30
CA LEU A 626 41.80 -31.11 17.62
C LEU A 626 42.93 -31.09 18.65
N LEU A 627 42.73 -31.73 19.80
CA LEU A 627 43.69 -31.77 20.91
C LEU A 627 44.52 -33.05 20.93
N GLY A 628 43.97 -34.16 20.42
CA GLY A 628 44.67 -35.43 20.32
C GLY A 628 43.80 -36.54 19.78
N THR A 629 44.41 -37.63 19.32
CA THR A 629 43.70 -38.80 18.79
C THR A 629 44.44 -40.08 19.17
N ALA A 630 43.71 -41.20 19.22
CA ALA A 630 44.29 -42.53 19.17
C ALA A 630 43.36 -43.45 18.36
N LEU A 631 43.57 -43.42 17.04
CA LEU A 631 42.75 -44.15 16.06
C LEU A 631 43.10 -45.64 15.97
N ASP A 632 44.28 -46.03 16.47
CA ASP A 632 44.80 -47.40 16.51
C ASP A 632 44.34 -48.20 17.75
N ARG A 633 43.64 -47.54 18.69
CA ARG A 633 43.16 -48.15 19.94
C ARG A 633 41.76 -48.73 19.78
N ASN A 634 41.38 -49.64 20.68
CA ASN A 634 40.04 -50.22 20.72
C ASN A 634 39.37 -49.93 22.07
N PRO A 635 38.35 -49.06 22.14
CA PRO A 635 37.77 -48.31 21.01
C PRO A 635 38.65 -47.12 20.59
N PRO A 636 38.62 -46.69 19.31
CA PRO A 636 39.36 -45.51 18.85
C PRO A 636 38.70 -44.24 19.40
N TRP A 637 39.50 -43.20 19.59
CA TRP A 637 38.99 -41.95 20.14
C TRP A 637 39.69 -40.71 19.56
N LEU A 638 38.97 -39.59 19.57
CA LEU A 638 39.52 -38.25 19.37
C LEU A 638 39.18 -37.35 20.56
N ALA A 639 40.03 -36.37 20.82
CA ALA A 639 39.85 -35.34 21.81
C ALA A 639 39.89 -33.97 21.12
N MET A 640 38.90 -33.13 21.41
CA MET A 640 38.72 -31.80 20.83
C MET A 640 38.46 -30.77 21.92
N ALA A 641 38.75 -29.50 21.62
CA ALA A 641 38.41 -28.39 22.50
C ALA A 641 36.89 -28.31 22.71
N PRO A 642 36.41 -27.95 23.90
CA PRO A 642 34.99 -27.71 24.11
C PRO A 642 34.53 -26.54 23.23
N ILE A 643 33.33 -26.67 22.65
CA ILE A 643 32.68 -25.55 21.96
C ILE A 643 32.16 -24.62 23.05
N ALA A 644 32.93 -23.57 23.34
CA ALA A 644 32.62 -22.59 24.36
C ALA A 644 33.05 -21.20 23.91
N ASP A 645 32.39 -20.19 24.45
CA ASP A 645 32.77 -18.81 24.22
C ASP A 645 33.95 -18.43 25.11
N THR A 646 34.92 -17.67 24.59
CA THR A 646 36.13 -17.27 25.32
C THR A 646 35.80 -16.47 26.59
N ASP A 647 34.71 -15.69 26.55
CA ASP A 647 34.26 -14.85 27.65
C ASP A 647 33.27 -15.55 28.60
N ALA A 648 32.81 -16.76 28.25
CA ALA A 648 31.91 -17.58 29.06
C ALA A 648 32.19 -19.08 28.86
N PRO A 649 33.35 -19.57 29.33
CA PRO A 649 33.84 -20.92 29.04
C PRO A 649 32.95 -22.05 29.60
N ASP A 650 32.12 -21.73 30.60
CA ASP A 650 31.21 -22.68 31.26
C ASP A 650 29.78 -22.67 30.67
N ALA A 651 29.47 -21.76 29.74
CA ALA A 651 28.16 -21.68 29.10
C ALA A 651 28.13 -22.47 27.79
N GLN A 652 27.13 -23.36 27.63
CA GLN A 652 26.93 -24.07 26.37
C GLN A 652 26.37 -23.11 25.31
N PRO A 653 27.05 -22.91 24.16
CA PRO A 653 26.56 -22.03 23.12
C PRO A 653 25.30 -22.63 22.46
N PRO A 654 24.31 -21.78 22.09
CA PRO A 654 23.08 -22.23 21.47
C PRO A 654 23.32 -22.74 20.05
N ARG A 655 22.50 -23.69 19.61
CA ARG A 655 22.45 -24.09 18.20
C ARG A 655 21.65 -23.09 17.38
N LEU A 656 21.96 -22.97 16.09
CA LEU A 656 21.20 -22.10 15.20
C LEU A 656 19.72 -22.52 15.12
N SER A 657 19.41 -23.81 15.19
CA SER A 657 18.04 -24.33 15.25
C SER A 657 17.31 -23.97 16.55
N GLU A 658 18.02 -23.89 17.68
CA GLU A 658 17.47 -23.43 18.95
C GLU A 658 17.12 -21.94 18.91
N LEU A 659 17.96 -21.12 18.26
CA LEU A 659 17.68 -19.70 18.03
C LEU A 659 16.45 -19.51 17.13
N PHE A 660 16.32 -20.29 16.05
CA PHE A 660 15.12 -20.26 15.21
C PHE A 660 13.87 -20.73 15.95
N SER A 661 13.97 -21.83 16.72
CA SER A 661 12.86 -22.36 17.52
C SER A 661 12.41 -21.36 18.57
N ARG A 662 13.36 -20.70 19.25
CA ARG A 662 13.09 -19.65 20.22
C ARG A 662 12.42 -18.43 19.57
N ALA A 663 12.92 -17.97 18.43
CA ALA A 663 12.33 -16.88 17.68
C ALA A 663 10.89 -17.19 17.21
N LEU A 664 10.64 -18.43 16.79
CA LEU A 664 9.31 -18.91 16.42
C LEU A 664 8.36 -18.98 17.61
N LEU A 665 8.82 -19.44 18.77
CA LEU A 665 8.06 -19.46 20.02
C LEU A 665 7.75 -18.05 20.54
N GLU A 666 8.69 -17.11 20.38
CA GLU A 666 8.60 -15.73 20.86
C GLU A 666 7.95 -14.77 19.85
N GLY A 667 7.72 -15.22 18.60
CA GLY A 667 7.18 -14.39 17.51
C GLY A 667 8.11 -13.24 17.10
N THR A 668 9.42 -13.43 17.25
CA THR A 668 10.46 -12.45 16.96
C THR A 668 11.28 -12.88 15.73
N ALA A 669 12.11 -11.98 15.22
CA ALA A 669 13.14 -12.37 14.26
C ALA A 669 14.32 -13.00 15.02
N PRO A 670 14.93 -14.09 14.52
CA PRO A 670 16.07 -14.73 15.18
C PRO A 670 17.28 -13.81 15.29
N PHE A 671 17.45 -12.92 14.32
CA PHE A 671 18.51 -11.92 14.27
C PHE A 671 17.95 -10.55 13.86
N ASP A 672 18.65 -9.47 14.24
CA ASP A 672 18.44 -8.17 13.61
C ASP A 672 19.07 -8.15 12.19
N LYS A 673 18.88 -7.07 11.42
CA LYS A 673 19.38 -7.00 10.05
C LYS A 673 20.91 -7.17 9.95
N VAL A 674 21.69 -6.69 10.93
CA VAL A 674 23.15 -6.73 10.88
C VAL A 674 23.67 -8.08 11.39
N ALA A 675 23.14 -8.56 12.51
CA ALA A 675 23.44 -9.88 13.06
C ALA A 675 23.05 -10.99 12.06
N GLY A 676 21.91 -10.85 11.37
CA GLY A 676 21.49 -11.79 10.33
C GLY A 676 22.45 -11.83 9.14
N LEU A 677 22.97 -10.67 8.71
CA LEU A 677 23.99 -10.61 7.66
C LEU A 677 25.33 -11.21 8.12
N LEU A 678 25.71 -11.01 9.37
CA LEU A 678 26.94 -11.58 9.94
C LEU A 678 26.85 -13.10 10.07
N VAL A 679 25.76 -13.63 10.63
CA VAL A 679 25.54 -15.09 10.70
C VAL A 679 25.54 -15.70 9.30
N ALA A 680 24.83 -15.08 8.34
CA ALA A 680 24.84 -15.48 6.95
C ALA A 680 26.25 -15.52 6.36
N TRP A 681 27.07 -14.51 6.65
CA TRP A 681 28.45 -14.42 6.18
C TRP A 681 29.36 -15.47 6.81
N HIS A 682 29.26 -15.71 8.12
CA HIS A 682 30.02 -16.75 8.81
C HIS A 682 29.64 -18.16 8.31
N LEU A 683 28.36 -18.43 8.04
CA LEU A 683 27.90 -19.68 7.44
C LEU A 683 28.51 -19.92 6.04
N ALA A 684 28.47 -18.90 5.18
CA ALA A 684 29.04 -18.98 3.84
C ALA A 684 30.57 -19.14 3.87
N SER A 685 31.23 -18.43 4.80
CA SER A 685 32.69 -18.50 4.97
C SER A 685 33.14 -19.84 5.54
N ALA A 686 32.42 -20.41 6.51
CA ALA A 686 32.70 -21.74 7.05
C ALA A 686 32.63 -22.83 5.97
N LEU A 687 31.59 -22.79 5.13
CA LEU A 687 31.48 -23.70 3.99
C LEU A 687 32.59 -23.50 2.95
N ALA A 688 32.95 -22.25 2.65
CA ALA A 688 34.04 -21.96 1.72
C ALA A 688 35.37 -22.56 2.21
N VAL A 689 35.67 -22.45 3.51
CA VAL A 689 36.86 -23.05 4.13
C VAL A 689 36.82 -24.58 4.05
N CYS A 690 35.67 -25.20 4.30
CA CYS A 690 35.50 -26.65 4.11
C CYS A 690 35.79 -27.06 2.66
N HIS A 691 35.15 -26.42 1.69
CA HIS A 691 35.30 -26.77 0.26
C HIS A 691 36.74 -26.60 -0.24
N VAL A 692 37.42 -25.53 0.17
CA VAL A 692 38.84 -25.30 -0.16
C VAL A 692 39.75 -26.35 0.49
N SER A 693 39.37 -26.87 1.65
CA SER A 693 40.11 -27.92 2.37
C SER A 693 39.80 -29.35 1.87
N GLY A 694 39.04 -29.49 0.79
CA GLY A 694 38.62 -30.79 0.25
C GLY A 694 37.55 -31.49 1.09
N LEU A 695 36.82 -30.74 1.91
CA LEU A 695 35.79 -31.23 2.83
C LEU A 695 34.39 -30.84 2.34
N VAL A 696 33.46 -31.80 2.31
CA VAL A 696 32.04 -31.55 2.06
C VAL A 696 31.22 -32.17 3.19
N PRO A 697 30.74 -31.37 4.16
CA PRO A 697 29.82 -31.86 5.20
C PRO A 697 28.58 -32.53 4.59
N ALA A 698 28.17 -33.70 5.07
CA ALA A 698 26.93 -34.34 4.61
C ALA A 698 25.66 -33.75 5.23
N ASP A 699 25.75 -33.18 6.43
CA ASP A 699 24.65 -32.57 7.16
C ASP A 699 25.03 -31.12 7.51
N PHE A 700 24.78 -30.21 6.57
CA PHE A 700 24.93 -28.77 6.79
C PHE A 700 23.55 -28.15 7.07
N SER A 701 23.10 -28.31 8.31
CA SER A 701 21.78 -27.85 8.78
C SER A 701 21.90 -26.98 10.03
N ALA A 702 20.81 -26.30 10.40
CA ALA A 702 20.77 -25.43 11.58
C ALA A 702 21.06 -26.18 12.90
N ASP A 703 20.88 -27.50 12.94
CA ASP A 703 21.20 -28.35 14.10
C ASP A 703 22.70 -28.67 14.24
N SER A 704 23.44 -28.56 13.15
CA SER A 704 24.90 -28.79 13.09
C SER A 704 25.72 -27.53 13.38
N VAL A 705 25.09 -26.36 13.50
CA VAL A 705 25.78 -25.07 13.67
C VAL A 705 25.56 -24.52 15.07
N PHE A 706 26.66 -24.24 15.78
CA PHE A 706 26.67 -23.51 17.05
C PHE A 706 26.94 -22.03 16.80
N VAL A 707 26.19 -21.16 17.48
CA VAL A 707 26.37 -19.70 17.39
C VAL A 707 27.09 -19.20 18.65
N LEU A 708 28.28 -18.63 18.46
CA LEU A 708 29.07 -18.00 19.51
C LEU A 708 28.89 -16.48 19.42
N ARG A 709 29.38 -15.71 20.41
CA ARG A 709 29.19 -14.25 20.43
C ARG A 709 29.67 -13.55 19.16
N ARG A 710 30.77 -14.02 18.57
CA ARG A 710 31.42 -13.37 17.41
C ARG A 710 31.61 -14.28 16.18
N SER A 711 31.15 -15.52 16.22
CA SER A 711 31.35 -16.46 15.11
C SER A 711 30.35 -17.61 15.17
N VAL A 712 30.44 -18.53 14.22
CA VAL A 712 29.73 -19.82 14.23
C VAL A 712 30.75 -20.96 14.24
N VAL A 713 30.37 -22.11 14.81
CA VAL A 713 31.19 -23.32 14.81
C VAL A 713 30.36 -24.48 14.28
N LEU A 714 30.90 -25.19 13.30
CA LEU A 714 30.35 -26.42 12.75
C LEU A 714 30.61 -27.57 13.72
N GLY A 715 29.55 -28.27 14.10
CA GLY A 715 29.58 -29.50 14.85
C GLY A 715 29.25 -30.70 13.97
N ASP A 716 29.45 -31.89 14.54
CA ASP A 716 29.08 -33.19 13.94
C ASP A 716 29.71 -33.47 12.56
N LEU A 717 31.01 -33.16 12.41
CA LEU A 717 31.80 -33.38 11.18
C LEU A 717 32.15 -34.86 10.91
N SER A 718 31.46 -35.79 11.57
CA SER A 718 31.73 -37.23 11.47
C SER A 718 31.29 -37.86 10.14
N ASP A 719 30.29 -37.26 9.49
CA ASP A 719 29.81 -37.65 8.16
C ASP A 719 30.31 -36.66 7.09
N CYS A 720 31.61 -36.36 7.06
CA CYS A 720 32.19 -35.48 6.05
C CYS A 720 32.72 -36.28 4.85
N VAL A 721 32.53 -35.77 3.63
CA VAL A 721 33.29 -36.24 2.47
C VAL A 721 34.69 -35.63 2.54
N VAL A 722 35.72 -36.47 2.47
CA VAL A 722 37.11 -36.03 2.45
C VAL A 722 37.72 -36.45 1.11
N ASP A 723 38.12 -35.48 0.30
CA ASP A 723 38.71 -35.69 -1.04
C ASP A 723 37.89 -36.64 -1.93
N GLY A 724 36.56 -36.51 -1.88
CA GLY A 724 35.60 -37.32 -2.65
C GLY A 724 35.27 -38.70 -2.07
N ARG A 725 35.88 -39.09 -0.94
CA ARG A 725 35.56 -40.33 -0.23
C ARG A 725 34.50 -40.08 0.83
N TYR A 726 33.37 -40.79 0.75
CA TYR A 726 32.25 -40.71 1.69
C TYR A 726 32.01 -42.07 2.34
N LEU A 727 31.93 -42.12 3.68
CA LEU A 727 31.73 -43.35 4.45
C LEU A 727 30.29 -43.53 4.98
N GLY A 728 29.42 -42.53 4.76
CA GLY A 728 28.03 -42.57 5.21
C GLY A 728 27.09 -43.37 4.30
N THR A 729 25.84 -43.54 4.73
CA THR A 729 24.78 -44.21 3.95
C THR A 729 24.01 -43.20 3.11
N GLY A 730 24.00 -43.32 1.79
CA GLY A 730 23.22 -42.46 0.89
C GLY A 730 24.01 -41.97 -0.33
N PRO A 731 23.45 -41.03 -1.13
CA PRO A 731 24.19 -40.36 -2.18
C PRO A 731 25.36 -39.56 -1.61
N VAL A 732 26.45 -39.45 -2.36
CA VAL A 732 27.64 -38.67 -1.95
C VAL A 732 27.28 -37.18 -1.97
N PRO A 733 27.38 -36.47 -0.84
CA PRO A 733 27.14 -35.04 -0.77
C PRO A 733 28.10 -34.26 -1.70
N THR A 734 27.59 -33.24 -2.36
CA THR A 734 28.37 -32.37 -3.25
C THR A 734 28.51 -30.95 -2.69
N ALA A 735 29.48 -30.18 -3.20
CA ALA A 735 29.65 -28.79 -2.79
C ALA A 735 28.41 -27.95 -3.13
N GLU A 736 27.76 -28.28 -4.24
CA GLU A 736 26.53 -27.68 -4.74
C GLU A 736 25.33 -27.99 -3.84
N ASP A 737 25.27 -29.17 -3.24
CA ASP A 737 24.24 -29.51 -2.23
C ASP A 737 24.40 -28.66 -0.97
N ASN A 738 25.63 -28.44 -0.52
CA ASN A 738 25.91 -27.56 0.62
C ASN A 738 25.52 -26.10 0.33
N VAL A 739 25.73 -25.62 -0.90
CA VAL A 739 25.28 -24.27 -1.31
C VAL A 739 23.76 -24.16 -1.31
N ARG A 740 23.04 -25.22 -1.68
CA ARG A 740 21.58 -25.26 -1.58
C ARG A 740 21.13 -25.17 -0.13
N SER A 741 21.70 -25.99 0.76
CA SER A 741 21.40 -25.94 2.20
C SER A 741 21.76 -24.58 2.83
N LEU A 742 22.85 -23.95 2.35
CA LEU A 742 23.17 -22.56 2.70
C LEU A 742 22.05 -21.61 2.27
N GLY A 743 21.55 -21.70 1.04
CA GLY A 743 20.41 -20.90 0.55
C GLY A 743 19.16 -21.04 1.42
N GLU A 744 18.82 -22.26 1.83
CA GLU A 744 17.68 -22.54 2.72
C GLU A 744 17.89 -21.90 4.11
N MET A 745 19.10 -21.99 4.67
CA MET A 745 19.43 -21.30 5.92
C MET A 745 19.43 -19.78 5.79
N LEU A 746 19.91 -19.22 4.67
CA LEU A 746 19.86 -17.78 4.42
C LEU A 746 18.42 -17.26 4.34
N GLN A 747 17.49 -18.04 3.77
CA GLN A 747 16.05 -17.73 3.82
C GLN A 747 15.53 -17.69 5.26
N LEU A 748 15.91 -18.66 6.10
CA LEU A 748 15.48 -18.73 7.50
C LEU A 748 16.08 -17.58 8.34
N VAL A 749 17.38 -17.32 8.22
CA VAL A 749 18.08 -16.21 8.89
C VAL A 749 17.41 -14.87 8.58
N SER A 750 16.91 -14.70 7.36
CA SER A 750 16.27 -13.47 6.88
C SER A 750 14.75 -13.44 7.06
N THR A 751 14.16 -14.46 7.70
CA THR A 751 12.71 -14.57 7.92
C THR A 751 12.31 -14.03 9.29
N LYS A 752 11.21 -13.27 9.32
CA LYS A 752 10.54 -12.89 10.56
C LYS A 752 9.54 -13.99 10.91
N ALA A 753 9.75 -14.71 12.02
CA ALA A 753 8.92 -15.84 12.36
C ALA A 753 7.44 -15.43 12.53
N GLY A 754 6.51 -16.21 11.95
CA GLY A 754 5.06 -15.99 12.04
C GLY A 754 4.43 -15.10 10.95
N TRP A 755 5.15 -14.78 9.87
CA TRP A 755 4.65 -13.94 8.77
C TRP A 755 4.57 -14.77 7.46
N GLU A 756 3.35 -15.04 6.97
CA GLU A 756 3.12 -15.43 5.57
C GLU A 756 2.63 -14.20 4.80
N VAL A 757 3.41 -13.75 3.81
CA VAL A 757 3.07 -12.60 2.96
C VAL A 757 2.60 -13.10 1.59
N PRO A 758 1.32 -12.91 1.20
CA PRO A 758 0.82 -13.40 -0.08
C PRO A 758 1.51 -12.71 -1.27
N GLY A 759 2.09 -13.49 -2.18
CA GLY A 759 2.67 -12.99 -3.44
C GLY A 759 4.18 -12.76 -3.44
N LEU A 760 4.88 -13.04 -2.33
CA LEU A 760 6.34 -13.13 -2.30
C LEU A 760 6.77 -14.60 -2.15
N PRO A 761 7.93 -15.01 -2.72
CA PRO A 761 8.48 -16.33 -2.44
C PRO A 761 8.73 -16.48 -0.93
N GLU A 762 8.45 -17.66 -0.38
CA GLU A 762 8.64 -17.98 1.05
C GLU A 762 10.04 -17.56 1.53
N GLY A 763 10.12 -16.65 2.50
CA GLY A 763 11.35 -16.22 3.16
C GLY A 763 11.92 -14.84 2.75
N MET A 764 12.99 -14.40 3.41
CA MET A 764 13.71 -13.13 3.13
C MET A 764 12.97 -11.82 3.45
N HIS A 765 12.10 -11.83 4.46
CA HIS A 765 11.35 -10.67 4.95
C HIS A 765 12.22 -9.49 5.43
N MET A 766 13.45 -9.76 5.88
CA MET A 766 14.40 -8.73 6.31
C MET A 766 15.10 -8.02 5.15
N TRP A 767 15.16 -8.66 3.98
CA TRP A 767 15.89 -8.22 2.79
C TRP A 767 14.92 -7.80 1.67
N GLN A 768 13.90 -7.00 2.02
CA GLN A 768 12.87 -6.51 1.10
C GLN A 768 13.18 -5.11 0.56
N GLY A 769 12.75 -4.82 -0.66
CA GLY A 769 13.05 -3.58 -1.40
C GLY A 769 14.19 -3.74 -2.41
N ASP A 770 14.37 -2.71 -3.24
CA ASP A 770 15.29 -2.72 -4.39
C ASP A 770 16.77 -2.76 -3.97
N THR A 771 17.11 -2.24 -2.77
CA THR A 771 18.47 -2.32 -2.19
C THR A 771 18.95 -3.76 -2.01
N TRP A 772 18.03 -4.67 -1.71
CA TRP A 772 18.32 -6.07 -1.36
C TRP A 772 18.02 -7.03 -2.50
N GLU A 773 17.60 -6.53 -3.65
CA GLU A 773 17.22 -7.36 -4.81
C GLU A 773 18.37 -8.27 -5.25
N GLN A 774 19.60 -7.75 -5.32
CA GLN A 774 20.77 -8.55 -5.70
C GLN A 774 21.09 -9.64 -4.67
N LEU A 775 20.92 -9.36 -3.37
CA LEU A 775 21.08 -10.38 -2.33
C LEU A 775 19.99 -11.45 -2.41
N ARG A 776 18.73 -11.06 -2.64
CA ARG A 776 17.63 -12.02 -2.82
C ARG A 776 17.81 -12.89 -4.06
N LEU A 777 18.23 -12.30 -5.18
CA LEU A 777 18.55 -13.03 -6.40
C LEU A 777 19.72 -14.01 -6.18
N LEU A 778 20.73 -13.62 -5.41
CA LEU A 778 21.82 -14.53 -5.03
C LEU A 778 21.31 -15.71 -4.21
N VAL A 779 20.47 -15.48 -3.20
CA VAL A 779 19.88 -16.56 -2.38
C VAL A 779 19.01 -17.48 -3.24
N LEU A 780 18.22 -16.94 -4.17
CA LEU A 780 17.44 -17.75 -5.12
C LEU A 780 18.34 -18.56 -6.06
N ARG A 781 19.49 -18.03 -6.48
CA ARG A 781 20.50 -18.78 -7.26
C ARG A 781 21.17 -19.91 -6.46
N CYS A 782 21.31 -19.77 -5.14
CA CYS A 782 21.75 -20.89 -4.30
C CYS A 782 20.73 -22.04 -4.31
N LEU A 783 19.45 -21.72 -4.48
CA LEU A 783 18.33 -22.68 -4.52
C LEU A 783 18.00 -23.19 -5.93
N ASP A 784 18.84 -22.89 -6.92
CA ASP A 784 18.58 -23.26 -8.30
C ASP A 784 18.48 -24.80 -8.44
N PRO A 785 17.45 -25.32 -9.14
CA PRO A 785 17.32 -26.76 -9.37
C PRO A 785 18.51 -27.35 -10.12
N ASP A 786 19.22 -26.57 -10.94
CA ASP A 786 20.48 -27.00 -11.59
C ASP A 786 21.69 -26.76 -10.67
N PRO A 787 22.39 -27.81 -10.21
CA PRO A 787 23.59 -27.67 -9.39
C PRO A 787 24.68 -26.80 -10.03
N ALA A 788 24.84 -26.85 -11.36
CA ALA A 788 25.88 -26.12 -12.06
C ALA A 788 25.63 -24.59 -12.14
N ALA A 789 24.38 -24.16 -11.92
CA ALA A 789 23.99 -22.75 -11.92
C ALA A 789 24.19 -22.07 -10.55
N ARG A 790 24.41 -22.88 -9.49
CA ARG A 790 24.60 -22.40 -8.12
C ARG A 790 25.95 -21.69 -7.97
N PRO A 791 26.02 -20.57 -7.23
CA PRO A 791 27.29 -19.89 -6.95
C PRO A 791 28.16 -20.72 -6.00
N THR A 792 29.45 -20.41 -5.91
CA THR A 792 30.32 -21.01 -4.89
C THR A 792 30.06 -20.37 -3.51
N ALA A 793 30.32 -21.11 -2.42
CA ALA A 793 30.18 -20.56 -1.05
C ALA A 793 31.05 -19.30 -0.83
N GLY A 794 32.22 -19.23 -1.48
CA GLY A 794 33.11 -18.06 -1.44
C GLY A 794 32.52 -16.83 -2.15
N GLU A 795 31.84 -17.01 -3.29
CA GLU A 795 31.11 -15.91 -3.96
C GLU A 795 29.98 -15.38 -3.08
N VAL A 796 29.24 -16.28 -2.42
CA VAL A 796 28.16 -15.91 -1.50
C VAL A 796 28.71 -15.10 -0.32
N ALA A 797 29.81 -15.56 0.30
CA ALA A 797 30.49 -14.82 1.36
C ALA A 797 30.97 -13.43 0.90
N GLY A 798 31.54 -13.35 -0.30
CA GLY A 798 32.03 -12.09 -0.88
C GLY A 798 30.93 -11.05 -1.14
N VAL A 799 29.72 -11.47 -1.53
CA VAL A 799 28.57 -10.55 -1.68
C VAL A 799 28.03 -10.12 -0.32
N LEU A 800 27.90 -11.05 0.64
CA LEU A 800 27.43 -10.74 2.00
C LEU A 800 28.34 -9.75 2.72
N ALA A 801 29.66 -9.83 2.53
CA ALA A 801 30.62 -8.88 3.08
C ALA A 801 30.35 -7.42 2.64
N ARG A 802 29.96 -7.21 1.36
CA ARG A 802 29.61 -5.87 0.84
C ARG A 802 28.35 -5.32 1.51
N TYR A 803 27.37 -6.18 1.76
CA TYR A 803 26.14 -5.80 2.44
C TYR A 803 26.35 -5.51 3.94
N ILE A 804 27.28 -6.21 4.59
CA ILE A 804 27.70 -5.90 5.96
C ILE A 804 28.36 -4.51 6.01
N ALA A 805 29.27 -4.20 5.09
CA ALA A 805 29.91 -2.89 5.00
C ALA A 805 28.88 -1.76 4.78
N MET A 806 27.90 -1.99 3.90
CA MET A 806 26.79 -1.05 3.66
C MET A 806 25.90 -0.87 4.89
N ALA A 807 25.59 -1.95 5.61
CA ALA A 807 24.74 -1.90 6.79
C ALA A 807 25.45 -1.25 8.00
N ARG A 808 26.77 -1.41 8.12
CA ARG A 808 27.60 -0.69 9.10
C ARG A 808 27.63 0.82 8.83
N ALA A 809 27.81 1.23 7.58
CA ALA A 809 27.78 2.64 7.18
C ALA A 809 26.43 3.34 7.49
N ALA A 810 25.34 2.58 7.67
CA ALA A 810 24.03 3.08 8.04
C ALA A 810 23.76 3.09 9.56
N LYS A 811 24.53 2.32 10.36
CA LYS A 811 24.29 2.12 11.81
C LYS A 811 25.17 3.00 12.69
N ASP A 812 26.33 3.43 12.18
CA ASP A 812 27.10 4.53 12.77
C ASP A 812 26.64 5.85 12.13
N PRO A 813 25.72 6.63 12.74
CA PRO A 813 25.84 8.06 12.61
C PRO A 813 27.17 8.37 13.27
N ALA A 814 28.21 8.51 12.46
CA ALA A 814 29.52 8.85 12.95
C ALA A 814 29.40 9.88 14.08
N GLU A 815 30.08 9.65 15.21
CA GLU A 815 30.43 10.74 16.14
C GLU A 815 30.66 11.99 15.31
N PRO A 816 29.99 13.12 15.62
CA PRO A 816 29.76 14.23 14.71
C PRO A 816 31.00 14.44 13.86
N GLN A 817 31.00 13.81 12.67
CA GLN A 817 32.19 13.75 11.84
C GLN A 817 32.45 15.20 11.55
N ALA A 818 33.57 15.69 12.08
CA ALA A 818 33.92 17.09 12.11
C ALA A 818 33.54 17.68 10.77
N LYS A 819 32.46 18.49 10.75
CA LYS A 819 31.76 19.01 9.57
C LYS A 819 32.65 18.82 8.35
N THR A 820 32.48 17.72 7.59
CA THR A 820 33.24 17.59 6.33
C THR A 820 32.94 18.89 5.61
N PRO A 821 33.94 19.76 5.42
CA PRO A 821 33.65 21.11 4.99
C PRO A 821 33.00 20.95 3.63
N VAL A 822 31.68 21.17 3.56
CA VAL A 822 30.97 21.32 2.31
C VAL A 822 31.67 22.52 1.69
N HIS A 823 32.62 22.25 0.81
CA HIS A 823 33.33 23.30 0.12
C HIS A 823 32.25 24.08 -0.61
N ALA A 824 32.05 25.33 -0.18
CA ALA A 824 31.18 26.24 -0.87
C ALA A 824 31.63 26.19 -2.33
N LEU A 825 30.73 25.77 -3.22
CA LEU A 825 30.99 25.79 -4.66
C LEU A 825 31.54 27.17 -4.98
N THR A 826 32.74 27.20 -5.57
CA THR A 826 33.46 28.43 -5.87
C THR A 826 32.54 29.31 -6.71
N ASP A 827 32.57 30.63 -6.52
CA ASP A 827 31.73 31.54 -7.29
C ASP A 827 32.13 31.52 -8.76
N VAL A 828 31.44 30.69 -9.54
CA VAL A 828 31.64 30.58 -10.99
C VAL A 828 30.83 31.68 -11.68
N PRO A 829 31.48 32.57 -12.45
CA PRO A 829 30.76 33.60 -13.20
C PRO A 829 29.92 32.97 -14.31
N LEU A 830 28.70 33.49 -14.49
CA LEU A 830 27.81 33.04 -15.58
C LEU A 830 28.45 33.31 -16.95
N SER A 831 28.58 32.26 -17.74
CA SER A 831 29.00 32.24 -19.14
C SER A 831 27.82 31.73 -19.98
N PRO A 832 26.89 32.61 -20.38
CA PRO A 832 25.66 32.18 -21.03
C PRO A 832 25.97 31.50 -22.39
N PRO A 833 25.17 30.51 -22.79
CA PRO A 833 25.39 29.78 -24.03
C PRO A 833 25.26 30.71 -25.27
N PRO A 834 25.87 30.31 -26.41
CA PRO A 834 25.84 31.08 -27.65
C PRO A 834 24.41 31.43 -28.09
N ALA A 835 24.24 32.55 -28.81
CA ALA A 835 22.94 33.13 -29.11
C ALA A 835 21.93 32.15 -29.76
N ASP A 836 22.43 31.22 -30.57
CA ASP A 836 21.63 30.20 -31.27
C ASP A 836 21.07 29.11 -30.34
N ALA A 837 21.65 28.94 -29.16
CA ALA A 837 21.19 28.00 -28.14
C ALA A 837 20.11 28.60 -27.21
N ARG A 838 19.96 29.93 -27.21
CA ARG A 838 18.95 30.62 -26.37
C ARG A 838 17.52 30.32 -26.86
N PRO A 839 16.50 30.37 -25.98
CA PRO A 839 15.13 30.07 -26.38
C PRO A 839 14.65 31.06 -27.46
N THR A 840 14.43 30.58 -28.68
CA THR A 840 13.95 31.39 -29.81
C THR A 840 12.44 31.56 -29.73
N GLY A 841 11.97 32.40 -28.82
CA GLY A 841 10.55 32.72 -28.71
C GLY A 841 10.20 33.59 -27.51
N ARG A 842 9.69 34.80 -27.75
CA ARG A 842 8.97 35.55 -26.70
C ARG A 842 7.63 34.84 -26.46
N HIS A 843 7.59 33.92 -25.50
CA HIS A 843 6.34 33.27 -25.11
C HIS A 843 5.34 34.33 -24.62
N ARG A 844 4.13 34.31 -25.19
CA ARG A 844 3.07 35.25 -24.81
C ARG A 844 2.59 34.90 -23.40
N LEU A 845 3.09 35.62 -22.41
CA LEU A 845 2.42 35.71 -21.12
C LEU A 845 1.00 36.27 -21.32
N PRO A 846 0.00 35.79 -20.56
CA PRO A 846 -1.35 36.36 -20.55
C PRO A 846 -1.32 37.88 -20.43
N ARG A 847 -2.25 38.59 -21.08
CA ARG A 847 -2.33 40.06 -20.92
C ARG A 847 -2.88 40.39 -19.54
N PHE A 848 -2.04 40.93 -18.66
CA PHE A 848 -2.41 41.55 -17.39
C PHE A 848 -2.18 43.07 -17.47
N GLY A 849 -2.86 43.85 -16.62
CA GLY A 849 -3.12 45.29 -16.77
C GLY A 849 -1.98 46.21 -17.21
N ILE A 850 -2.36 47.36 -17.79
CA ILE A 850 -1.53 48.25 -18.63
C ILE A 850 -0.45 49.05 -17.86
N GLY A 851 -0.44 49.06 -16.53
CA GLY A 851 0.53 49.81 -15.73
C GLY A 851 1.71 48.98 -15.25
N GLY A 852 2.93 49.26 -15.71
CA GLY A 852 4.18 48.77 -15.11
C GLY A 852 4.66 47.38 -15.52
N ARG A 853 4.01 46.72 -16.49
CA ARG A 853 4.43 45.39 -16.99
C ARG A 853 5.84 45.41 -17.58
N GLU A 854 6.18 46.41 -18.39
CA GLU A 854 7.50 46.52 -19.00
C GLU A 854 8.57 46.76 -17.94
N ALA A 855 8.36 47.72 -17.03
CA ALA A 855 9.26 47.98 -15.91
C ALA A 855 9.46 46.75 -14.97
N ARG A 856 8.42 45.94 -14.76
CA ARG A 856 8.50 44.67 -14.01
C ARG A 856 9.32 43.62 -14.74
N LEU A 857 9.10 43.46 -16.04
CA LEU A 857 9.90 42.53 -16.85
C LEU A 857 11.37 42.98 -16.92
N GLU A 858 11.62 44.29 -16.99
CA GLU A 858 12.97 44.86 -16.93
C GLU A 858 13.69 44.54 -15.61
N ARG A 859 12.99 44.63 -14.45
CA ARG A 859 13.55 44.19 -13.16
C ARG A 859 13.90 42.70 -13.14
N LEU A 860 13.04 41.86 -13.71
CA LEU A 860 13.27 40.42 -13.81
C LEU A 860 14.40 40.05 -14.78
N CYS A 861 14.81 40.95 -15.68
CA CYS A 861 15.87 40.73 -16.67
C CYS A 861 17.22 41.32 -16.27
N VAL A 862 17.39 41.80 -15.03
CA VAL A 862 18.69 42.26 -14.53
C VAL A 862 19.72 41.11 -14.64
N PRO A 863 20.90 41.33 -15.26
CA PRO A 863 21.91 40.30 -15.41
C PRO A 863 22.38 39.77 -14.05
N LEU A 864 22.40 38.44 -13.90
CA LEU A 864 22.95 37.79 -12.72
C LEU A 864 24.45 37.56 -12.90
N ARG A 865 25.24 37.71 -11.83
CA ARG A 865 26.69 37.46 -11.86
C ARG A 865 27.03 35.97 -11.75
N ARG A 866 26.21 35.20 -11.03
CA ARG A 866 26.37 33.77 -10.74
C ARG A 866 25.02 33.07 -10.78
N SER A 867 25.02 31.75 -10.94
CA SER A 867 23.82 30.92 -10.85
C SER A 867 23.14 31.04 -9.48
N ARG A 868 21.81 31.07 -9.48
CA ARG A 868 20.98 31.11 -8.26
C ARG A 868 20.35 29.74 -8.02
N ARG A 869 20.59 29.17 -6.83
CA ARG A 869 20.16 27.84 -6.43
C ARG A 869 18.97 27.94 -5.49
N ILE A 870 17.82 27.45 -5.92
CA ILE A 870 16.56 27.60 -5.21
C ILE A 870 15.99 26.24 -4.92
N THR A 871 15.76 25.94 -3.64
CA THR A 871 15.16 24.67 -3.24
C THR A 871 13.69 24.87 -2.91
N LEU A 872 12.84 24.00 -3.45
CA LEU A 872 11.41 23.99 -3.18
C LEU A 872 11.07 22.83 -2.25
N LEU A 873 10.54 23.15 -1.07
CA LEU A 873 10.05 22.20 -0.07
C LEU A 873 8.54 22.23 0.04
N GLY A 874 7.94 21.08 0.33
CA GLY A 874 6.52 20.96 0.62
C GLY A 874 6.29 20.96 2.12
N ALA A 875 5.46 21.87 2.64
CA ALA A 875 5.04 21.83 4.03
C ALA A 875 4.27 20.54 4.39
N TYR A 876 3.63 19.95 3.38
CA TYR A 876 2.90 18.69 3.44
C TYR A 876 2.76 18.09 2.05
N HIS A 877 2.24 16.86 1.95
CA HIS A 877 1.88 16.23 0.68
C HIS A 877 0.88 17.10 -0.10
N TYR A 878 0.97 17.08 -1.43
CA TYR A 878 0.11 17.85 -2.33
C TYR A 878 0.11 19.38 -2.12
N SER A 879 1.17 19.92 -1.53
CA SER A 879 1.36 21.36 -1.30
C SER A 879 1.58 22.20 -2.57
N GLY A 880 1.50 21.60 -3.76
CA GLY A 880 1.73 22.28 -5.04
C GLY A 880 3.21 22.55 -5.36
N ARG A 881 4.14 21.90 -4.66
CA ARG A 881 5.60 22.03 -4.82
C ARG A 881 6.08 21.83 -6.26
N ALA A 882 5.83 20.65 -6.83
CA ALA A 882 6.20 20.31 -8.21
C ALA A 882 5.58 21.28 -9.24
N THR A 883 4.31 21.62 -9.06
CA THR A 883 3.62 22.61 -9.90
C THR A 883 4.31 23.97 -9.81
N THR A 884 4.68 24.40 -8.61
CA THR A 884 5.39 25.67 -8.38
C THR A 884 6.75 25.67 -9.07
N THR A 885 7.52 24.58 -8.95
CA THR A 885 8.81 24.40 -9.64
C THR A 885 8.67 24.58 -11.14
N MET A 886 7.70 23.89 -11.75
CA MET A 886 7.49 23.91 -13.20
C MET A 886 7.02 25.26 -13.73
N VAL A 887 6.10 25.92 -13.01
CA VAL A 887 5.53 27.21 -13.42
C VAL A 887 6.56 28.33 -13.24
N LEU A 888 7.24 28.39 -12.08
CA LEU A 888 8.27 29.38 -11.79
C LEU A 888 9.44 29.25 -12.75
N GLY A 889 9.96 28.04 -12.97
CA GLY A 889 11.06 27.79 -13.90
C GLY A 889 10.71 28.17 -15.34
N SER A 890 9.49 27.82 -15.78
CA SER A 890 9.00 28.20 -17.10
C SER A 890 8.89 29.72 -17.25
N LEU A 891 8.41 30.41 -16.22
CA LEU A 891 8.26 31.86 -16.22
C LEU A 891 9.64 32.55 -16.29
N LEU A 892 10.60 32.14 -15.46
CA LEU A 892 11.95 32.69 -15.44
C LEU A 892 12.66 32.50 -16.79
N ALA A 893 12.60 31.29 -17.36
CA ALA A 893 13.19 31.00 -18.67
C ALA A 893 12.57 31.86 -19.78
N ALA A 894 11.24 32.00 -19.78
CA ALA A 894 10.51 32.75 -20.80
C ALA A 894 10.72 34.26 -20.72
N VAL A 895 10.81 34.82 -19.50
CA VAL A 895 10.99 36.27 -19.29
C VAL A 895 12.42 36.69 -19.58
N ARG A 896 13.40 35.94 -19.07
CA ARG A 896 14.83 36.30 -19.16
C ARG A 896 15.47 35.89 -20.49
N ALA A 897 14.87 34.94 -21.20
CA ALA A 897 15.47 34.29 -22.37
C ALA A 897 16.87 33.70 -22.08
N GLU A 898 17.05 33.22 -20.85
CA GLU A 898 18.25 32.56 -20.32
C GLU A 898 17.90 31.10 -19.96
N PRO A 899 18.86 30.17 -20.01
CA PRO A 899 18.63 28.78 -19.61
C PRO A 899 18.39 28.68 -18.10
N VAL A 900 17.29 28.03 -17.75
CA VAL A 900 16.92 27.69 -16.36
C VAL A 900 16.80 26.19 -16.26
N LEU A 901 17.34 25.62 -15.19
CA LEU A 901 17.28 24.19 -14.91
C LEU A 901 16.30 23.92 -13.77
N ALA A 902 15.44 22.93 -13.91
CA ALA A 902 14.71 22.31 -12.82
C ALA A 902 15.12 20.85 -12.69
N LEU A 903 15.37 20.38 -11.47
CA LEU A 903 15.76 18.99 -11.21
C LEU A 903 15.01 18.40 -10.02
N ASP A 904 14.72 17.10 -10.08
CA ASP A 904 14.35 16.35 -8.87
C ASP A 904 15.61 16.20 -7.99
N GLY A 905 15.56 16.71 -6.77
CA GLY A 905 16.74 16.79 -5.88
C GLY A 905 16.93 15.61 -4.94
N ALA A 906 15.85 14.89 -4.64
CA ALA A 906 15.88 13.79 -3.68
C ALA A 906 16.34 12.49 -4.35
N PRO A 907 17.14 11.66 -3.64
CA PRO A 907 17.77 10.47 -4.23
C PRO A 907 16.77 9.36 -4.59
N SER A 908 15.61 9.34 -3.92
CA SER A 908 14.66 8.22 -3.96
C SER A 908 13.28 8.60 -4.47
N GLU A 909 12.98 9.88 -4.66
CA GLU A 909 11.64 10.34 -5.04
C GLU A 909 11.71 11.54 -6.00
N GLY A 910 10.86 11.54 -7.02
CA GLY A 910 10.75 12.62 -7.99
C GLY A 910 9.32 12.84 -8.45
N SER A 911 9.02 14.06 -8.88
CA SER A 911 7.65 14.47 -9.24
C SER A 911 7.54 15.27 -10.54
N LEU A 912 8.66 15.81 -11.03
CA LEU A 912 8.71 16.63 -12.23
C LEU A 912 8.37 15.84 -13.51
N ASP A 913 8.58 14.52 -13.51
CA ASP A 913 8.27 13.59 -14.60
C ASP A 913 6.84 13.76 -15.14
N SER A 914 5.89 13.94 -14.23
CA SER A 914 4.45 14.02 -14.53
C SER A 914 4.09 15.18 -15.47
N PHE A 915 4.95 16.19 -15.57
CA PHE A 915 4.75 17.38 -16.42
C PHE A 915 5.36 17.25 -17.81
N LEU A 916 6.18 16.22 -18.05
CA LEU A 916 6.89 16.01 -19.31
C LEU A 916 6.06 15.12 -20.26
N LYS A 917 6.23 15.28 -21.57
CA LYS A 917 5.59 14.40 -22.59
C LYS A 917 6.64 13.53 -23.30
N ASP A 918 7.67 14.18 -23.84
CA ASP A 918 8.78 13.52 -24.54
C ASP A 918 10.07 13.68 -23.74
N ARG A 919 10.11 13.05 -22.56
CA ARG A 919 11.22 13.28 -21.63
C ARG A 919 12.52 12.61 -22.08
N ASN A 920 13.62 13.26 -21.73
CA ASN A 920 14.94 12.64 -21.68
C ASN A 920 14.98 11.58 -20.57
N ARG A 921 15.65 10.45 -20.82
CA ARG A 921 15.78 9.35 -19.84
C ARG A 921 16.93 9.56 -18.86
N ALA A 922 17.82 10.51 -19.14
CA ALA A 922 18.93 10.83 -18.27
C ALA A 922 18.45 11.37 -16.91
N THR A 923 19.16 10.97 -15.87
CA THR A 923 18.92 11.32 -14.48
C THR A 923 20.03 12.22 -13.96
N LEU A 924 19.89 12.72 -12.72
CA LEU A 924 20.93 13.50 -12.06
C LEU A 924 22.28 12.76 -12.05
N ARG A 925 22.26 11.44 -11.88
CA ARG A 925 23.45 10.58 -11.91
C ARG A 925 24.15 10.57 -13.26
N ASP A 926 23.38 10.49 -14.34
CA ASP A 926 23.94 10.51 -15.70
C ASP A 926 24.62 11.85 -15.99
N LEU A 927 24.06 12.94 -15.46
CA LEU A 927 24.67 14.26 -15.55
C LEU A 927 25.95 14.35 -14.70
N ALA A 928 25.93 13.82 -13.47
CA ALA A 928 27.10 13.77 -12.60
C ALA A 928 28.26 12.96 -13.20
N ALA A 929 27.96 11.96 -14.04
CA ALA A 929 28.95 11.14 -14.72
C ALA A 929 29.69 11.89 -15.85
N LEU A 930 29.21 13.06 -16.28
CA LEU A 930 29.89 13.86 -17.30
C LEU A 930 31.28 14.33 -16.81
N PRO A 931 32.21 14.63 -17.75
CA PRO A 931 33.47 15.29 -17.41
C PRO A 931 33.25 16.59 -16.61
N PRO A 932 34.16 16.96 -15.69
CA PRO A 932 34.03 18.20 -14.90
C PRO A 932 33.92 19.48 -15.75
N ASP A 933 34.51 19.47 -16.94
CA ASP A 933 34.56 20.55 -17.93
C ASP A 933 33.53 20.39 -19.06
N ALA A 934 32.46 19.63 -18.82
CA ALA A 934 31.41 19.40 -19.81
C ALA A 934 30.86 20.70 -20.40
N SER A 935 30.71 20.72 -21.72
CA SER A 935 30.11 21.84 -22.43
C SER A 935 28.61 21.93 -22.17
N TYR A 936 28.04 23.12 -22.38
CA TYR A 936 26.58 23.31 -22.28
C TYR A 936 25.81 22.33 -23.17
N ASP A 937 26.27 22.05 -24.39
CA ASP A 937 25.59 21.13 -25.31
C ASP A 937 25.58 19.69 -24.79
N GLN A 938 26.65 19.26 -24.12
CA GLN A 938 26.70 17.95 -23.47
C GLN A 938 25.69 17.87 -22.33
N ILE A 939 25.65 18.88 -21.45
CA ILE A 939 24.67 18.92 -20.35
C ILE A 939 23.25 18.98 -20.90
N ARG A 940 22.97 19.85 -21.88
CA ARG A 940 21.67 20.00 -22.52
C ARG A 940 21.18 18.69 -23.14
N ALA A 941 22.06 17.87 -23.70
CA ALA A 941 21.71 16.56 -24.27
C ALA A 941 21.13 15.57 -23.23
N HIS A 942 21.27 15.85 -21.92
CA HIS A 942 20.70 15.06 -20.82
C HIS A 942 19.46 15.70 -20.18
N THR A 943 18.99 16.85 -20.68
CA THR A 943 17.79 17.51 -20.14
C THR A 943 16.60 17.36 -21.08
N THR A 944 15.39 17.58 -20.53
CA THR A 944 14.17 17.77 -21.31
C THR A 944 13.87 19.26 -21.43
N ARG A 945 13.95 19.82 -22.63
CA ARG A 945 13.64 21.24 -22.86
C ARG A 945 12.15 21.44 -23.12
N LEU A 946 11.51 22.27 -22.31
CA LEU A 946 10.13 22.70 -22.51
C LEU A 946 10.03 23.84 -23.52
N PRO A 947 8.83 24.08 -24.09
CA PRO A 947 8.61 25.21 -24.98
C PRO A 947 9.05 26.55 -24.36
N SER A 948 8.82 26.76 -23.06
CA SER A 948 9.20 27.97 -22.31
C SER A 948 10.70 28.25 -22.26
N GLY A 949 11.54 27.29 -22.62
CA GLY A 949 12.99 27.36 -22.46
C GLY A 949 13.50 26.73 -21.15
N LEU A 950 12.60 26.32 -20.24
CA LEU A 950 12.96 25.57 -19.04
C LEU A 950 13.53 24.20 -19.43
N GLU A 951 14.68 23.86 -18.89
CA GLU A 951 15.27 22.53 -19.01
C GLU A 951 15.01 21.74 -17.73
N VAL A 952 14.61 20.48 -17.87
CA VAL A 952 14.17 19.64 -16.74
C VAL A 952 14.93 18.32 -16.73
N ILE A 953 15.47 17.97 -15.56
CA ILE A 953 15.99 16.64 -15.24
C ILE A 953 15.03 16.02 -14.23
N ALA A 954 14.37 14.93 -14.62
CA ALA A 954 13.39 14.28 -13.76
C ALA A 954 13.78 12.82 -13.55
N HIS A 955 13.56 12.32 -12.33
CA HIS A 955 13.52 10.89 -12.10
C HIS A 955 12.29 10.29 -12.80
N ARG A 956 12.22 8.96 -12.92
CA ARG A 956 10.96 8.31 -13.33
C ARG A 956 9.88 8.62 -12.29
N THR A 957 8.61 8.43 -12.63
CA THR A 957 7.56 8.29 -11.62
C THR A 957 7.80 6.97 -10.85
N GLY A 958 8.01 7.06 -9.53
CA GLY A 958 8.27 5.89 -8.66
C GLY A 958 9.24 6.20 -7.50
N HIS A 959 9.57 5.19 -6.70
CA HIS A 959 10.67 5.25 -5.73
C HIS A 959 11.95 4.70 -6.36
N PHE A 960 13.09 5.34 -6.12
CA PHE A 960 14.40 4.96 -6.67
C PHE A 960 15.36 4.50 -5.58
N ASN A 961 16.28 3.62 -5.99
CA ASN A 961 17.45 3.29 -5.17
C ASN A 961 18.24 4.56 -4.87
N SER A 962 18.37 4.91 -3.59
CA SER A 962 19.21 6.01 -3.17
C SER A 962 20.68 5.67 -3.43
N SER A 963 21.36 6.54 -4.17
CA SER A 963 22.80 6.43 -4.37
C SER A 963 23.52 6.77 -3.06
N PRO A 964 24.42 5.92 -2.52
CA PRO A 964 25.18 6.24 -1.31
C PRO A 964 26.13 7.42 -1.52
N VAL A 965 26.39 7.79 -2.78
CA VAL A 965 27.20 8.95 -3.19
C VAL A 965 26.35 10.10 -3.75
N HIS A 966 25.03 10.10 -3.52
CA HIS A 966 24.11 11.13 -4.02
C HIS A 966 24.55 12.55 -3.66
N ALA A 967 25.07 12.74 -2.45
CA ALA A 967 25.65 14.01 -2.00
C ALA A 967 26.70 14.56 -2.97
N GLN A 968 27.62 13.69 -3.42
CA GLN A 968 28.71 14.04 -4.33
C GLN A 968 28.20 14.24 -5.75
N GLU A 969 27.27 13.38 -6.20
CA GLU A 969 26.62 13.48 -7.50
C GLU A 969 25.86 14.81 -7.64
N TYR A 970 25.08 15.19 -6.62
CA TYR A 970 24.34 16.45 -6.56
C TYR A 970 25.27 17.67 -6.57
N ALA A 971 26.30 17.68 -5.72
CA ALA A 971 27.27 18.78 -5.68
C ALA A 971 28.00 18.94 -7.03
N ARG A 972 28.35 17.83 -7.69
CA ARG A 972 28.99 17.84 -9.01
C ARG A 972 28.08 18.39 -10.10
N VAL A 973 26.81 18.01 -10.11
CA VAL A 973 25.82 18.56 -11.03
C VAL A 973 25.64 20.07 -10.85
N LEU A 974 25.58 20.54 -9.61
CA LEU A 974 25.54 21.98 -9.33
C LEU A 974 26.79 22.69 -9.84
N ALA A 975 27.98 22.11 -9.66
CA ALA A 975 29.24 22.67 -10.17
C ALA A 975 29.27 22.75 -11.71
N GLN A 976 28.86 21.68 -12.40
CA GLN A 976 28.85 21.60 -13.86
C GLN A 976 27.82 22.55 -14.51
N THR A 977 26.70 22.80 -13.82
CA THR A 977 25.61 23.65 -14.33
C THR A 977 25.78 25.13 -13.97
N ALA A 978 26.56 25.44 -12.92
CA ALA A 978 26.79 26.81 -12.45
C ALA A 978 27.26 27.83 -13.52
N PRO A 979 28.14 27.50 -14.48
CA PRO A 979 28.54 28.46 -15.51
C PRO A 979 27.40 28.81 -16.48
N TYR A 980 26.45 27.91 -16.72
CA TYR A 980 25.54 28.02 -17.87
C TYR A 980 24.12 28.44 -17.49
N TYR A 981 23.60 27.95 -16.36
CA TYR A 981 22.20 28.15 -15.96
C TYR A 981 22.06 29.30 -14.98
N SER A 982 21.24 30.30 -15.31
CA SER A 982 21.02 31.47 -14.44
C SER A 982 20.31 31.09 -13.13
N PHE A 983 19.44 30.07 -13.20
CA PHE A 983 18.72 29.50 -12.07
C PHE A 983 18.76 27.96 -12.12
N VAL A 984 18.95 27.35 -10.96
CA VAL A 984 18.77 25.93 -10.72
C VAL A 984 17.69 25.74 -9.65
N LEU A 985 16.57 25.15 -10.03
CA LEU A 985 15.44 24.87 -9.15
C LEU A 985 15.48 23.40 -8.72
N THR A 986 15.69 23.17 -7.42
CA THR A 986 15.73 21.83 -6.83
C THR A 986 14.36 21.50 -6.25
N ASP A 987 13.68 20.54 -6.87
CA ASP A 987 12.40 19.98 -6.46
C ASP A 987 12.64 18.89 -5.41
N TRP A 988 12.51 19.21 -4.12
CA TRP A 988 12.71 18.22 -3.04
C TRP A 988 11.39 17.55 -2.62
N SER A 989 11.15 16.31 -3.09
CA SER A 989 9.88 15.59 -2.89
C SER A 989 9.57 15.20 -1.44
N PRO A 990 10.52 14.60 -0.69
CA PRO A 990 10.24 14.14 0.67
C PRO A 990 9.87 15.30 1.61
N THR A 991 8.84 15.11 2.42
CA THR A 991 8.46 16.07 3.46
C THR A 991 9.33 15.97 4.72
N GLN A 992 10.10 14.89 4.83
CA GLN A 992 11.14 14.69 5.83
C GLN A 992 12.50 15.07 5.25
N LEU A 993 13.30 15.76 6.04
CA LEU A 993 14.67 16.14 5.70
C LEU A 993 15.59 15.11 6.34
N ASP A 994 16.11 14.20 5.54
CA ASP A 994 17.14 13.24 5.95
C ASP A 994 18.54 13.83 5.73
N SER A 995 19.59 13.04 5.97
CA SER A 995 20.98 13.46 5.75
C SER A 995 21.28 13.84 4.29
N SER A 996 20.49 13.36 3.32
CA SER A 996 20.65 13.72 1.91
C SER A 996 20.15 15.13 1.63
N ALA A 997 19.14 15.59 2.38
CA ALA A 997 18.60 16.95 2.27
C ALA A 997 19.63 18.02 2.67
N GLU A 998 20.51 17.70 3.62
CA GLU A 998 21.54 18.61 4.12
C GLU A 998 22.43 19.17 3.01
N VAL A 999 22.77 18.34 2.01
CA VAL A 999 23.61 18.77 0.88
C VAL A 999 22.87 19.73 -0.05
N ALA A 1000 21.57 19.47 -0.29
CA ALA A 1000 20.74 20.37 -1.07
C ALA A 1000 20.57 21.71 -0.35
N LEU A 1001 20.28 21.69 0.96
CA LEU A 1001 20.12 22.88 1.80
C LEU A 1001 21.42 23.68 1.92
N ALA A 1002 22.56 23.02 2.09
CA ALA A 1002 23.87 23.68 2.19
C ALA A 1002 24.26 24.47 0.92
N HIS A 1003 23.72 24.09 -0.24
CA HIS A 1003 23.93 24.79 -1.51
C HIS A 1003 22.75 25.67 -1.93
N THR A 1004 21.72 25.81 -1.09
CA THR A 1004 20.53 26.61 -1.39
C THR A 1004 20.81 28.09 -1.11
N ASP A 1005 20.64 28.95 -2.12
CA ASP A 1005 20.68 30.40 -1.95
C ASP A 1005 19.35 30.94 -1.39
N ARG A 1006 18.22 30.36 -1.81
CA ARG A 1006 16.88 30.74 -1.32
C ARG A 1006 15.94 29.56 -1.22
N LEU A 1007 15.18 29.49 -0.14
CA LEU A 1007 14.19 28.45 0.11
C LEU A 1007 12.78 28.92 -0.25
N ILE A 1008 12.03 28.08 -0.98
CA ILE A 1008 10.60 28.26 -1.20
C ILE A 1008 9.86 27.14 -0.48
N LEU A 1009 8.93 27.49 0.41
CA LEU A 1009 8.08 26.53 1.12
C LEU A 1009 6.66 26.59 0.54
N CYS A 1010 6.25 25.54 -0.16
CA CYS A 1010 4.92 25.43 -0.74
C CYS A 1010 3.93 24.86 0.28
N CYS A 1011 2.72 25.41 0.33
CA CYS A 1011 1.61 24.92 1.15
C CYS A 1011 0.26 25.26 0.52
N GLY A 1012 -0.83 24.63 0.98
CA GLY A 1012 -2.18 25.06 0.66
C GLY A 1012 -2.66 26.23 1.54
N THR A 1013 -3.81 26.82 1.20
CA THR A 1013 -4.37 27.98 1.91
C THR A 1013 -5.20 27.65 3.16
N THR A 1014 -5.39 26.37 3.51
CA THR A 1014 -6.15 25.95 4.69
C THR A 1014 -5.34 26.06 6.00
N ASP A 1015 -6.01 26.10 7.15
CA ASP A 1015 -5.36 26.24 8.47
C ASP A 1015 -4.35 25.13 8.80
N TRP A 1016 -4.63 23.90 8.34
CA TRP A 1016 -3.76 22.77 8.64
C TRP A 1016 -2.49 22.80 7.78
N PHE A 1017 -2.56 23.23 6.52
CA PHE A 1017 -1.38 23.45 5.66
C PHE A 1017 -0.52 24.59 6.21
N ARG A 1018 -1.16 25.66 6.73
CA ARG A 1018 -0.45 26.73 7.44
C ARG A 1018 0.31 26.21 8.65
N SER A 1019 -0.36 25.40 9.49
CA SER A 1019 0.25 24.82 10.69
C SER A 1019 1.42 23.87 10.33
N ALA A 1020 1.30 23.13 9.22
CA ALA A 1020 2.37 22.28 8.72
C ALA A 1020 3.58 23.10 8.24
N ALA A 1021 3.34 24.23 7.57
CA ALA A 1021 4.40 25.14 7.13
C ALA A 1021 5.19 25.71 8.32
N THR A 1022 4.51 26.18 9.37
CA THR A 1022 5.17 26.66 10.60
C THR A 1022 6.05 25.60 11.23
N ARG A 1023 5.59 24.33 11.30
CA ARG A 1023 6.41 23.23 11.82
C ARG A 1023 7.58 22.87 10.91
N ALA A 1024 7.43 23.00 9.59
CA ALA A 1024 8.53 22.77 8.65
C ALA A 1024 9.66 23.80 8.85
N LEU A 1025 9.32 25.08 8.99
CA LEU A 1025 10.29 26.14 9.28
C LEU A 1025 10.96 25.97 10.65
N ALA A 1026 10.20 25.60 11.68
CA ALA A 1026 10.76 25.32 13.00
C ALA A 1026 11.79 24.17 12.96
N ARG A 1027 11.50 23.09 12.24
CA ARG A 1027 12.45 21.98 12.06
C ARG A 1027 13.72 22.38 11.31
N LEU A 1028 13.61 23.25 10.32
CA LEU A 1028 14.79 23.82 9.65
C LEU A 1028 15.64 24.67 10.59
N HIS A 1029 14.99 25.43 11.49
CA HIS A 1029 15.68 26.19 12.52
C HIS A 1029 16.42 25.28 13.50
N GLU A 1030 15.78 24.20 13.95
CA GLU A 1030 16.38 23.17 14.83
C GLU A 1030 17.52 22.41 14.14
N ALA A 1031 17.43 22.18 12.82
CA ALA A 1031 18.47 21.55 12.01
C ALA A 1031 19.67 22.49 11.68
N GLY A 1032 19.67 23.73 12.17
CA GLY A 1032 20.77 24.67 11.96
C GLY A 1032 20.67 25.52 10.68
N HIS A 1033 19.57 25.42 9.93
CA HIS A 1033 19.28 26.20 8.73
C HIS A 1033 18.43 27.44 9.04
N ALA A 1034 18.66 28.09 10.19
CA ALA A 1034 17.87 29.23 10.67
C ALA A 1034 17.78 30.37 9.65
N ARG A 1035 18.89 30.71 8.98
CA ARG A 1035 18.89 31.73 7.93
C ARG A 1035 17.93 31.39 6.78
N LEU A 1036 17.98 30.15 6.27
CA LEU A 1036 17.11 29.71 5.18
C LEU A 1036 15.64 29.67 5.63
N ALA A 1037 15.37 29.31 6.88
CA ALA A 1037 14.01 29.30 7.44
C ALA A 1037 13.46 30.72 7.61
N ASP A 1038 14.27 31.66 8.10
CA ASP A 1038 13.86 33.05 8.34
C ASP A 1038 13.64 33.83 7.03
N GLU A 1039 14.45 33.51 6.02
CA GLU A 1039 14.38 34.09 4.69
C GLU A 1039 13.42 33.34 3.74
N ALA A 1040 12.80 32.22 4.18
CA ALA A 1040 11.99 31.37 3.32
C ALA A 1040 10.78 32.13 2.72
N ILE A 1041 10.57 31.96 1.41
CA ILE A 1041 9.36 32.47 0.74
C ILE A 1041 8.27 31.41 0.82
N VAL A 1042 7.15 31.71 1.47
CA VAL A 1042 6.03 30.79 1.59
C VAL A 1042 5.06 30.99 0.42
N VAL A 1043 4.82 29.95 -0.36
CA VAL A 1043 3.87 29.97 -1.49
C VAL A 1043 2.61 29.22 -1.07
N ALA A 1044 1.55 29.97 -0.80
CA ALA A 1044 0.25 29.44 -0.39
C ALA A 1044 -0.69 29.33 -1.60
N THR A 1045 -0.98 28.11 -2.06
CA THR A 1045 -1.80 27.85 -3.25
C THR A 1045 -3.23 27.48 -2.87
N ASP A 1046 -4.22 28.17 -3.44
CA ASP A 1046 -5.63 27.83 -3.27
C ASP A 1046 -6.02 26.68 -4.22
N THR A 1047 -6.34 25.52 -3.66
CA THR A 1047 -6.67 24.30 -4.38
C THR A 1047 -8.17 24.02 -4.49
N GLU A 1048 -9.01 24.72 -3.71
CA GLU A 1048 -10.42 24.37 -3.53
C GLU A 1048 -11.39 25.29 -4.29
N GLY A 1049 -10.92 26.42 -4.82
CA GLY A 1049 -11.74 27.29 -5.66
C GLY A 1049 -13.01 27.79 -4.98
N THR A 1050 -13.00 27.88 -3.64
CA THR A 1050 -14.08 28.45 -2.81
C THR A 1050 -14.11 29.98 -2.95
N GLY A 1051 -14.34 30.43 -4.18
CA GLY A 1051 -14.50 31.83 -4.53
C GLY A 1051 -15.78 32.40 -3.94
N ASN A 1052 -15.71 32.92 -2.71
CA ASN A 1052 -16.33 34.21 -2.35
C ASN A 1052 -15.96 34.76 -0.97
N ARG A 1053 -15.03 34.16 -0.23
CA ARG A 1053 -14.41 34.91 0.86
C ARG A 1053 -13.39 35.83 0.23
N VAL A 1054 -13.75 37.11 0.13
CA VAL A 1054 -12.77 38.19 0.15
C VAL A 1054 -11.84 37.88 1.32
N LEU A 1055 -10.65 37.31 1.04
CA LEU A 1055 -9.55 37.40 1.99
C LEU A 1055 -9.39 38.91 2.19
N PRO A 1056 -9.61 39.43 3.40
CA PRO A 1056 -9.58 40.86 3.63
C PRO A 1056 -8.23 41.36 3.11
N THR A 1057 -8.26 42.23 2.10
CA THR A 1057 -7.14 43.07 1.72
C THR A 1057 -6.71 43.81 2.98
N GLY A 1058 -5.69 43.28 3.68
CA GLY A 1058 -5.19 43.82 4.94
C GLY A 1058 -5.31 42.94 6.19
N GLY A 1059 -5.87 41.73 6.14
CA GLY A 1059 -5.85 40.78 7.26
C GLY A 1059 -4.68 39.81 7.16
N THR A 1060 -3.64 40.03 7.97
CA THR A 1060 -2.39 39.28 8.04
C THR A 1060 -2.52 37.76 7.80
N LEU A 1061 -2.05 37.31 6.63
CA LEU A 1061 -1.57 35.94 6.35
C LEU A 1061 -0.30 35.57 7.16
N ARG A 1062 -0.09 36.22 8.31
CA ARG A 1062 0.97 35.92 9.27
C ARG A 1062 0.35 35.28 10.53
N PRO A 1063 0.03 33.97 10.52
CA PRO A 1063 0.01 33.20 11.76
C PRO A 1063 1.43 33.20 12.35
N GLY A 1064 1.53 33.32 13.68
CA GLY A 1064 2.79 33.54 14.39
C GLY A 1064 3.92 32.60 13.95
N ASN A 1065 5.11 33.20 13.73
CA ASN A 1065 6.41 32.61 13.39
C ASN A 1065 6.79 32.50 11.90
N ILE A 1066 5.95 32.89 10.93
CA ILE A 1066 6.41 33.04 9.53
C ILE A 1066 6.96 34.47 9.34
N THR A 1067 8.29 34.58 9.27
CA THR A 1067 9.04 35.85 9.18
C THR A 1067 9.23 36.32 7.73
N GLY A 1068 9.40 35.38 6.79
CA GLY A 1068 9.63 35.63 5.37
C GLY A 1068 8.40 36.09 4.54
N PRO A 1069 8.58 36.35 3.24
CA PRO A 1069 7.51 36.81 2.35
C PRO A 1069 6.48 35.69 2.08
N VAL A 1070 5.21 36.04 1.95
CA VAL A 1070 4.14 35.09 1.58
C VAL A 1070 3.53 35.48 0.24
N VAL A 1071 3.56 34.57 -0.74
CA VAL A 1071 2.92 34.71 -2.04
C VAL A 1071 1.68 33.83 -2.08
N VAL A 1072 0.52 34.43 -2.32
CA VAL A 1072 -0.75 33.68 -2.45
C VAL A 1072 -1.03 33.44 -3.92
N VAL A 1073 -1.07 32.16 -4.31
CA VAL A 1073 -1.44 31.75 -5.66
C VAL A 1073 -2.94 31.44 -5.67
N PRO A 1074 -3.76 32.20 -6.42
CA PRO A 1074 -5.21 31.99 -6.48
C PRO A 1074 -5.56 30.67 -7.19
N PHE A 1075 -6.77 30.18 -6.95
CA PHE A 1075 -7.24 28.98 -7.63
C PHE A 1075 -7.23 29.14 -9.15
N ASP A 1076 -6.53 28.22 -9.81
CA ASP A 1076 -6.41 28.15 -11.25
C ASP A 1076 -6.42 26.68 -11.69
N LEU A 1077 -7.43 26.32 -12.46
CA LEU A 1077 -7.61 24.97 -12.96
C LEU A 1077 -6.39 24.48 -13.77
N SER A 1078 -5.67 25.40 -14.42
CA SER A 1078 -4.46 25.07 -15.21
C SER A 1078 -3.28 24.62 -14.34
N LEU A 1079 -3.31 24.85 -13.03
CA LEU A 1079 -2.27 24.42 -12.09
C LEU A 1079 -2.50 23.01 -11.51
N ARG A 1080 -3.68 22.40 -11.73
CA ARG A 1080 -3.99 21.05 -11.24
C ARG A 1080 -3.04 20.06 -11.91
N SER A 1081 -2.11 19.45 -11.18
CA SER A 1081 -1.14 18.49 -11.76
C SER A 1081 -1.86 17.26 -12.33
N PRO A 1082 -1.49 16.73 -13.53
CA PRO A 1082 -0.42 17.17 -14.46
C PRO A 1082 -0.93 18.12 -15.58
N GLY A 1083 -1.81 19.04 -15.23
CA GLY A 1083 -2.53 19.96 -16.12
C GLY A 1083 -1.75 21.22 -16.56
N PHE A 1084 -0.70 21.61 -15.84
CA PHE A 1084 0.17 22.71 -16.28
C PHE A 1084 1.06 22.24 -17.44
N ARG A 1085 0.91 22.90 -18.60
CA ARG A 1085 1.67 22.57 -19.83
C ARG A 1085 2.28 23.78 -20.52
N GLU A 1086 1.66 24.95 -20.40
CA GLU A 1086 2.13 26.18 -21.04
C GLU A 1086 1.70 27.43 -20.25
N LEU A 1087 2.55 28.45 -20.22
CA LEU A 1087 2.31 29.71 -19.51
C LEU A 1087 1.08 30.48 -20.04
N GLY A 1088 0.75 30.33 -21.32
CA GLY A 1088 -0.36 31.03 -21.96
C GLY A 1088 -1.75 30.64 -21.44
N ARG A 1089 -1.87 29.51 -20.74
CA ARG A 1089 -3.13 29.02 -20.14
C ARG A 1089 -3.39 29.53 -18.73
N LEU A 1090 -2.38 30.11 -18.08
CA LEU A 1090 -2.53 30.65 -16.74
C LEU A 1090 -3.50 31.84 -16.74
N ARG A 1091 -4.30 31.97 -15.70
CA ARG A 1091 -5.10 33.18 -15.48
C ARG A 1091 -4.18 34.36 -15.19
N ALA A 1092 -4.65 35.57 -15.48
CA ALA A 1092 -3.89 36.81 -15.24
C ALA A 1092 -3.49 36.97 -13.75
N ALA A 1093 -4.38 36.60 -12.82
CA ALA A 1093 -4.11 36.67 -11.38
C ALA A 1093 -3.02 35.67 -10.94
N THR A 1094 -3.07 34.44 -11.46
CA THR A 1094 -2.06 33.40 -11.25
C THR A 1094 -0.71 33.82 -11.81
N THR A 1095 -0.71 34.35 -13.04
CA THR A 1095 0.50 34.85 -13.69
C THR A 1095 1.12 36.00 -12.88
N ARG A 1096 0.29 36.89 -12.34
CA ARG A 1096 0.75 37.96 -11.45
C ARG A 1096 1.39 37.42 -10.18
N ALA A 1097 0.77 36.44 -9.51
CA ALA A 1097 1.32 35.84 -8.30
C ALA A 1097 2.70 35.19 -8.55
N PHE A 1098 2.87 34.47 -9.66
CA PHE A 1098 4.19 33.91 -10.02
C PHE A 1098 5.21 34.95 -10.46
N LEU A 1099 4.79 36.08 -11.03
CA LEU A 1099 5.67 37.24 -11.27
C LEU A 1099 6.09 37.92 -9.96
N ASP A 1100 5.18 38.02 -8.98
CA ASP A 1100 5.50 38.51 -7.64
C ASP A 1100 6.55 37.59 -6.97
N LEU A 1101 6.37 36.26 -7.08
CA LEU A 1101 7.35 35.27 -6.61
C LEU A 1101 8.70 35.40 -7.31
N ALA A 1102 8.71 35.56 -8.63
CA ALA A 1102 9.93 35.72 -9.41
C ALA A 1102 10.70 37.01 -9.05
N GLU A 1103 10.00 38.11 -8.76
CA GLU A 1103 10.64 39.36 -8.33
C GLU A 1103 11.34 39.18 -6.99
N LEU A 1104 10.69 38.56 -6.00
CA LEU A 1104 11.30 38.29 -4.69
C LEU A 1104 12.59 37.47 -4.79
N ILE A 1105 12.64 36.54 -5.73
CA ILE A 1105 13.81 35.68 -5.99
C ILE A 1105 14.95 36.45 -6.67
N VAL A 1106 14.61 37.43 -7.53
CA VAL A 1106 15.59 38.24 -8.27
C VAL A 1106 16.10 39.43 -7.44
N GLU A 1107 15.27 40.07 -6.62
CA GLU A 1107 15.62 41.27 -5.85
C GLU A 1107 16.70 41.00 -4.78
N ASP A 1108 16.68 39.82 -4.16
CA ASP A 1108 17.76 39.34 -3.28
C ASP A 1108 19.12 39.24 -4.00
N ALA A 1109 19.19 39.40 -5.33
CA ALA A 1109 20.44 39.39 -6.07
C ALA A 1109 21.23 40.69 -6.05
N THR A 1110 20.68 41.77 -5.48
CA THR A 1110 21.28 43.11 -5.49
C THR A 1110 22.03 43.48 -4.20
N HIS A 1111 22.06 42.59 -3.21
CA HIS A 1111 22.80 42.77 -1.93
C HIS A 1111 23.95 41.79 -1.75
#